data_AF-A0AAU7ULK0-F1
#
_entry.id   AF-A0AAU7ULK0-F1
#
_cell.length_a   1.000
_cell.length_b   1.000
_cell.length_c   1.000
_cell.angle_alpha   90.00
_cell.angle_beta   90.00
_cell.angle_gamma   90.00
#
_symmetry.space_group_name_H-M   'P 1'
#
loop_
_entity.id
_entity.type
_entity.pdbx_description
1 polymer ?
#
loop_
_entity_poly.entity_id
_entity_poly.type
_entity_poly.pdbx_seq_one_letter_code
_entity_poly.pdbx_strand_id
1 'polypeptide(L)'
;MTVSKTASSCAALSLVAAIGLTLPVAPATAALAAEDPHISEIGYTLETDFVEIAADPGTDVSGWTIGSVTRGGSVQAAENTTTVPEGTTVGESGAVAVDVPITNSVKSGSAADGSYGSSAFAIDDDGMLIGFEQIGGVTDGMGVTGKSNKHTPDAVVGEEAAPTGATASGGASIQLIDGTWTSAAPTPDALPGDSDDGPDTPVPEDVTPIAEIQGTGDESPLQGETVKTQGVVTAAYPSGGLNGYYVQTPGTGSAEDETPGASDGIFVYSPDTVSDISIDDHLELTGKVSEHYGQTQISVSGTGKTAVDEPAEAVKPVEDVFPDEAAAREALEGMLLQPSGELTVADNYNTNSYGEVVLATGDKTLPQPTDVARPGSAEAKAIEAENLSREVILDDGATVNYLENDKDTVLPYVSNDAPVRVGAQATITSPVVLGFDHQKWRFQPTTRLTGDNAEAIQPASFADTRTEGPKDIGGQVSLASFNVLNYFTTTGDQLSGCSYYDDRQGNHITVRSGCEARGAANAESLKRQETKIVTAINKLDASVVSLMEIENSSVFGEDRDAALGTLVSRLNEAAGTTRWDFVPSPEEVPTDEDVIRTALIYQPAEVAPQNDSTILDDQAAFSNAREPLSQAFTPRDESGELEAAKTFLSISNHFKSKGSGEGPGNEDSGDGQGNSNADRVKQAKSLVEFASEQQKAADSDFVYLLGDFNSYTQEDPMQVFYEAGFKDVAAEKTDKSTYVYQSRTGSLDHVLALDASSSNGSNGSNGSAALPSSAFDAIIGADVWNINSVEALALEYSRFNYNAGDFYAPDQFRASDHDPVVVGLFEPADDDGNDDGASDEGNAGASDEGNAEADGGADGGEGASAGADGGDAEAADDGGEGASAGADGGASDSDAGDDSDGGDDLPRTGVDPTLMMAIAAGLIVIGASIMLIVRRRRLGGQL
;
A
#
# COMPACT_ATOMS: atom_id res chain seq x y z
N MET A 1 66.08 20.13 24.44
CA MET A 1 66.22 20.17 25.92
C MET A 1 65.83 18.80 26.41
N THR A 2 66.84 17.96 26.66
CA THR A 2 67.28 17.55 28.01
C THR A 2 66.21 16.68 28.68
N VAL A 3 66.42 15.44 29.06
CA VAL A 3 67.61 14.72 29.60
C VAL A 3 66.98 13.37 30.05
N SER A 4 67.55 12.17 30.00
CA SER A 4 68.93 11.71 30.11
C SER A 4 68.86 10.20 30.37
N LYS A 5 69.59 9.37 29.59
CA LYS A 5 70.78 8.59 30.03
C LYS A 5 70.43 7.39 30.94
N THR A 6 71.07 6.22 30.94
CA THR A 6 72.35 5.67 30.42
C THR A 6 72.44 4.26 31.01
N ALA A 7 72.88 3.24 30.26
CA ALA A 7 74.17 2.53 30.42
C ALA A 7 74.22 1.54 31.61
N SER A 8 74.99 0.45 31.65
CA SER A 8 76.05 -0.06 30.79
C SER A 8 76.40 -1.48 31.27
N SER A 9 76.76 -2.34 30.32
CA SER A 9 77.98 -3.18 30.32
C SER A 9 78.19 -4.39 31.25
N CYS A 10 78.83 -5.39 30.62
CA CYS A 10 79.86 -6.35 31.07
C CYS A 10 79.35 -7.79 31.26
N ALA A 11 79.74 -8.78 30.45
CA ALA A 11 81.08 -9.33 30.09
C ALA A 11 81.00 -10.83 30.44
N ALA A 12 80.86 -11.73 29.45
CA ALA A 12 81.95 -12.45 28.77
C ALA A 12 82.66 -13.49 29.66
N LEU A 13 82.59 -14.77 29.29
CA LEU A 13 83.73 -15.69 29.28
C LEU A 13 83.47 -16.96 28.42
N SER A 14 84.35 -17.09 27.43
CA SER A 14 84.86 -18.21 26.62
C SER A 14 84.89 -19.60 27.31
N LEU A 15 85.04 -20.80 26.72
CA LEU A 15 85.73 -21.36 25.53
C LEU A 15 85.48 -22.92 25.63
N VAL A 16 85.29 -23.77 24.60
CA VAL A 16 86.30 -24.58 23.88
C VAL A 16 85.59 -25.73 23.09
N ALA A 17 85.88 -25.78 21.78
CA ALA A 17 86.16 -26.92 20.84
C ALA A 17 85.47 -28.31 21.01
N ALA A 18 84.69 -28.75 20.01
CA ALA A 18 85.04 -29.61 18.85
C ALA A 18 84.99 -31.12 19.16
N ILE A 19 84.25 -31.99 18.44
CA ILE A 19 84.52 -32.54 17.09
C ILE A 19 83.32 -33.44 16.70
N GLY A 20 82.93 -33.46 15.40
CA GLY A 20 82.37 -34.66 14.76
C GLY A 20 81.11 -34.46 13.90
N LEU A 21 81.29 -34.23 12.59
CA LEU A 21 80.25 -34.19 11.56
C LEU A 21 79.53 -35.54 11.37
N THR A 22 78.20 -35.49 11.25
CA THR A 22 77.40 -36.06 10.14
C THR A 22 76.10 -35.25 10.04
N LEU A 23 75.74 -34.78 8.84
CA LEU A 23 74.61 -33.87 8.55
C LEU A 23 73.24 -34.53 8.77
N PRO A 24 72.28 -33.81 9.38
CA PRO A 24 70.88 -33.92 9.01
C PRO A 24 70.35 -32.63 8.36
N VAL A 25 69.42 -32.88 7.46
CA VAL A 25 68.39 -32.04 6.83
C VAL A 25 68.08 -30.74 7.58
N ALA A 26 67.94 -29.65 6.82
CA ALA A 26 67.51 -28.34 7.30
C ALA A 26 66.20 -28.44 8.09
N PRO A 27 66.11 -27.86 9.31
CA PRO A 27 64.82 -27.65 9.93
C PRO A 27 64.15 -26.41 9.32
N ALA A 28 62.89 -26.65 8.97
CA ALA A 28 61.76 -25.75 8.83
C ALA A 28 62.03 -24.24 8.92
N THR A 29 61.61 -23.57 7.86
CA THR A 29 61.15 -22.19 7.82
C THR A 29 60.37 -21.80 9.07
N ALA A 30 60.60 -20.55 9.48
CA ALA A 30 60.03 -19.89 10.64
C ALA A 30 58.52 -20.09 10.77
N ALA A 31 58.06 -20.27 12.01
CA ALA A 31 56.67 -20.10 12.39
C ALA A 31 56.18 -18.73 11.90
N LEU A 32 55.09 -18.74 11.13
CA LEU A 32 54.25 -17.56 10.92
C LEU A 32 53.78 -17.08 12.30
N ALA A 33 53.64 -15.75 12.46
CA ALA A 33 53.11 -15.19 13.68
C ALA A 33 51.66 -15.68 13.87
N ALA A 34 51.27 -15.94 15.13
CA ALA A 34 49.88 -16.21 15.48
C ALA A 34 49.03 -15.02 15.01
N GLU A 35 47.98 -15.28 14.23
CA GLU A 35 46.98 -14.26 13.97
C GLU A 35 46.12 -14.09 15.24
N ASP A 36 45.93 -12.84 15.66
CA ASP A 36 45.00 -12.55 16.75
C ASP A 36 43.59 -12.94 16.28
N PRO A 37 42.78 -13.60 17.15
CA PRO A 37 41.43 -14.00 16.77
C PRO A 37 40.60 -12.80 16.30
N HIS A 38 39.84 -12.98 15.22
CA HIS A 38 38.99 -11.92 14.67
C HIS A 38 37.81 -12.52 13.88
N ILE A 39 36.82 -11.68 13.56
CA ILE A 39 35.70 -12.08 12.70
C ILE A 39 36.19 -12.07 11.25
N SER A 40 36.15 -13.23 10.59
CA SER A 40 36.60 -13.41 9.19
C SER A 40 35.46 -13.37 8.19
N GLU A 41 34.27 -13.84 8.58
CA GLU A 41 33.11 -13.95 7.69
C GLU A 41 31.81 -13.71 8.46
N ILE A 42 30.85 -13.04 7.80
CA ILE A 42 29.48 -12.86 8.30
C ILE A 42 28.53 -13.38 7.22
N GLY A 43 27.92 -14.54 7.48
CA GLY A 43 27.12 -15.29 6.51
C GLY A 43 25.62 -15.13 6.69
N TYR A 44 24.94 -14.75 5.61
CA TYR A 44 23.48 -14.63 5.50
C TYR A 44 22.91 -15.80 4.70
N THR A 45 23.00 -17.02 5.22
CA THR A 45 22.58 -18.20 4.44
C THR A 45 21.09 -18.50 4.63
N LEU A 46 20.47 -19.13 3.62
CA LEU A 46 19.05 -19.49 3.67
C LEU A 46 18.74 -20.58 4.72
N GLU A 47 19.75 -21.32 5.16
CA GLU A 47 19.60 -22.41 6.14
C GLU A 47 19.98 -22.00 7.57
N THR A 48 21.12 -21.33 7.79
CA THR A 48 21.50 -20.78 9.09
C THR A 48 22.47 -19.61 8.92
N ASP A 49 22.18 -18.46 9.54
CA ASP A 49 23.16 -17.37 9.62
C ASP A 49 24.32 -17.78 10.52
N PHE A 50 25.52 -17.30 10.19
CA PHE A 50 26.70 -17.56 11.01
C PHE A 50 27.64 -16.37 11.06
N VAL A 51 28.45 -16.34 12.11
CA VAL A 51 29.61 -15.46 12.25
C VAL A 51 30.82 -16.36 12.42
N GLU A 52 31.83 -16.16 11.58
CA GLU A 52 33.05 -16.98 11.56
C GLU A 52 34.20 -16.30 12.31
N ILE A 53 34.93 -17.08 13.11
CA ILE A 53 36.12 -16.65 13.82
C ILE A 53 37.36 -17.29 13.20
N ALA A 54 38.29 -16.46 12.72
CA ALA A 54 39.61 -16.88 12.31
C ALA A 54 40.58 -16.83 13.50
N ALA A 55 41.36 -17.90 13.72
CA ALA A 55 42.45 -17.95 14.69
C ALA A 55 43.40 -19.12 14.39
N ASP A 56 44.51 -19.24 15.12
CA ASP A 56 45.43 -20.37 14.97
C ASP A 56 44.69 -21.73 15.17
N PRO A 57 44.96 -22.75 14.34
CA PRO A 57 44.43 -24.10 14.54
C PRO A 57 44.67 -24.63 15.96
N GLY A 58 43.61 -25.14 16.57
CA GLY A 58 43.61 -25.60 17.96
C GLY A 58 43.36 -24.52 19.01
N THR A 59 43.11 -23.27 18.61
CA THR A 59 42.60 -22.22 19.52
C THR A 59 41.26 -22.66 20.11
N ASP A 60 41.14 -22.65 21.43
CA ASP A 60 39.91 -22.98 22.15
C ASP A 60 38.99 -21.75 22.17
N VAL A 61 37.82 -21.89 21.57
CA VAL A 61 36.78 -20.84 21.52
C VAL A 61 35.58 -21.21 22.40
N SER A 62 35.71 -22.24 23.24
CA SER A 62 34.67 -22.66 24.17
C SER A 62 34.25 -21.51 25.09
N GLY A 63 32.95 -21.29 25.26
CA GLY A 63 32.42 -20.27 26.17
C GLY A 63 32.45 -18.84 25.61
N TRP A 64 32.98 -18.63 24.41
CA TRP A 64 32.88 -17.35 23.72
C TRP A 64 31.42 -17.00 23.45
N THR A 65 31.09 -15.72 23.41
CA THR A 65 29.75 -15.21 23.08
C THR A 65 29.78 -14.49 21.74
N ILE A 66 29.06 -15.04 20.77
CA ILE A 66 28.94 -14.50 19.42
C ILE A 66 27.53 -13.98 19.23
N GLY A 67 27.35 -12.83 18.58
CA GLY A 67 26.03 -12.22 18.45
C GLY A 67 25.92 -11.12 17.42
N SER A 68 24.71 -10.57 17.30
CA SER A 68 24.43 -9.42 16.44
C SER A 68 23.63 -8.34 17.15
N VAL A 69 23.83 -7.09 16.75
CA VAL A 69 22.99 -5.95 17.14
C VAL A 69 22.30 -5.33 15.94
N THR A 70 21.14 -4.75 16.18
CA THR A 70 20.41 -3.90 15.24
C THR A 70 21.17 -2.60 14.94
N ARG A 71 20.77 -1.88 13.89
CA ARG A 71 21.14 -0.47 13.65
C ARG A 71 20.92 0.45 14.86
N GLY A 72 19.93 0.13 15.69
CA GLY A 72 19.64 0.85 16.92
C GLY A 72 20.73 0.75 17.99
N GLY A 73 21.66 -0.20 17.83
CA GLY A 73 22.79 -0.46 18.73
C GLY A 73 22.58 -1.61 19.71
N SER A 74 21.43 -2.28 19.70
CA SER A 74 21.12 -3.31 20.71
C SER A 74 20.80 -4.67 20.08
N VAL A 75 21.12 -5.74 20.82
CA VAL A 75 20.70 -7.12 20.54
C VAL A 75 19.17 -7.21 20.62
N GLN A 76 18.52 -7.67 19.55
CA GLN A 76 17.06 -7.65 19.47
C GLN A 76 16.40 -8.65 20.42
N ALA A 77 16.85 -9.91 20.41
CA ALA A 77 16.33 -10.99 21.23
C ALA A 77 17.45 -11.92 21.73
N ALA A 78 17.14 -12.77 22.71
CA ALA A 78 18.13 -13.70 23.29
C ALA A 78 18.70 -14.71 22.27
N GLU A 79 17.96 -15.01 21.20
CA GLU A 79 18.39 -15.89 20.12
C GLU A 79 19.42 -15.24 19.18
N ASN A 80 19.58 -13.91 19.19
CA ASN A 80 20.62 -13.21 18.42
C ASN A 80 22.01 -13.25 19.10
N THR A 81 22.16 -14.10 20.12
CA THR A 81 23.42 -14.37 20.81
C THR A 81 23.55 -15.87 21.05
N THR A 82 24.73 -16.40 20.76
CA THR A 82 25.10 -17.81 20.95
C THR A 82 26.34 -17.88 21.82
N THR A 83 26.31 -18.70 22.88
CA THR A 83 27.52 -19.10 23.59
C THR A 83 28.10 -20.34 22.93
N VAL A 84 29.37 -20.27 22.52
CA VAL A 84 30.07 -21.35 21.83
C VAL A 84 30.16 -22.58 22.76
N PRO A 85 29.76 -23.78 22.29
CA PRO A 85 29.75 -24.99 23.11
C PRO A 85 31.13 -25.36 23.66
N GLU A 86 31.15 -26.01 24.83
CA GLU A 86 32.40 -26.52 25.40
C GLU A 86 33.08 -27.58 24.52
N GLY A 87 34.41 -27.48 24.43
CA GLY A 87 35.27 -28.34 23.62
C GLY A 87 35.37 -27.91 22.15
N THR A 88 34.93 -26.71 21.80
CA THR A 88 35.04 -26.17 20.44
C THR A 88 36.41 -25.55 20.24
N THR A 89 37.16 -26.06 19.26
CA THR A 89 38.47 -25.52 18.88
C THR A 89 38.49 -25.19 17.40
N VAL A 90 39.22 -24.15 17.01
CA VAL A 90 39.44 -23.81 15.61
C VAL A 90 40.12 -24.97 14.87
N GLY A 91 39.57 -25.33 13.72
CA GLY A 91 40.03 -26.47 12.91
C GLY A 91 41.36 -26.22 12.20
N GLU A 92 41.86 -27.22 11.48
CA GLU A 92 43.10 -27.10 10.68
C GLU A 92 42.96 -26.07 9.53
N SER A 93 41.74 -25.67 9.17
CA SER A 93 41.45 -24.60 8.22
C SER A 93 41.75 -23.20 8.76
N GLY A 94 41.97 -23.05 10.07
CA GLY A 94 42.22 -21.75 10.70
C GLY A 94 40.97 -20.90 10.95
N ALA A 95 39.77 -21.45 10.73
CA ALA A 95 38.50 -20.77 11.00
C ALA A 95 37.46 -21.71 11.63
N VAL A 96 36.45 -21.12 12.29
CA VAL A 96 35.28 -21.84 12.83
C VAL A 96 34.02 -20.99 12.69
N ALA A 97 32.99 -21.53 12.05
CA ALA A 97 31.70 -20.89 11.89
C ALA A 97 30.80 -21.15 13.10
N VAL A 98 30.19 -20.09 13.63
CA VAL A 98 29.25 -20.18 14.76
C VAL A 98 27.88 -19.72 14.30
N ASP A 99 26.92 -20.66 14.31
CA ASP A 99 25.53 -20.39 14.00
C ASP A 99 24.95 -19.37 15.00
N VAL A 100 24.52 -18.22 14.47
CA VAL A 100 23.85 -17.18 15.25
C VAL A 100 22.91 -16.38 14.35
N PRO A 101 21.60 -16.32 14.67
CA PRO A 101 20.66 -15.46 13.97
C PRO A 101 21.14 -14.01 13.89
N ILE A 102 21.36 -13.53 12.68
CA ILE A 102 21.73 -12.13 12.44
C ILE A 102 20.42 -11.33 12.33
N THR A 103 20.32 -10.25 13.09
CA THR A 103 19.13 -9.39 13.02
C THR A 103 18.93 -8.85 11.60
N ASN A 104 17.72 -9.01 11.04
CA ASN A 104 17.33 -8.68 9.66
C ASN A 104 17.95 -9.58 8.57
N SER A 105 18.36 -10.80 8.90
CA SER A 105 18.72 -11.82 7.91
C SER A 105 17.49 -12.36 7.14
N VAL A 106 17.76 -13.11 6.07
CA VAL A 106 16.75 -13.71 5.16
C VAL A 106 15.70 -14.55 5.90
N LYS A 107 16.03 -15.14 7.05
CA LYS A 107 15.07 -15.89 7.89
C LYS A 107 14.16 -15.02 8.75
N SER A 108 14.47 -13.73 8.89
CA SER A 108 13.74 -12.77 9.74
C SER A 108 12.97 -11.69 8.96
N GLY A 109 13.11 -11.62 7.63
CA GLY A 109 12.41 -10.66 6.77
C GLY A 109 13.32 -9.93 5.77
N SER A 110 12.71 -9.05 4.97
CA SER A 110 13.09 -8.56 3.64
C SER A 110 14.37 -7.70 3.47
N ALA A 111 15.39 -7.76 4.33
CA ALA A 111 16.43 -6.71 4.34
C ALA A 111 17.90 -7.16 4.46
N ALA A 112 18.26 -8.31 3.90
CA ALA A 112 19.66 -8.75 3.81
C ALA A 112 20.33 -8.26 2.52
N ASP A 113 20.46 -6.94 2.33
CA ASP A 113 21.28 -6.32 1.27
C ASP A 113 22.42 -5.47 1.86
N GLY A 114 22.67 -5.60 3.16
CA GLY A 114 23.70 -4.87 3.90
C GLY A 114 23.51 -3.34 4.00
N SER A 115 22.41 -2.77 3.51
CA SER A 115 22.15 -1.33 3.60
C SER A 115 21.54 -0.89 4.96
N TYR A 116 21.03 -1.85 5.76
CA TYR A 116 20.30 -1.60 7.01
C TYR A 116 21.13 -1.60 8.30
N GLY A 117 22.46 -1.75 8.24
CA GLY A 117 23.36 -1.43 9.37
C GLY A 117 23.27 -2.33 10.61
N SER A 118 23.03 -3.64 10.43
CA SER A 118 23.28 -4.63 11.49
C SER A 118 24.79 -4.79 11.73
N SER A 119 25.18 -5.19 12.94
CA SER A 119 26.59 -5.42 13.28
C SER A 119 26.77 -6.74 14.03
N ALA A 120 27.84 -7.49 13.73
CA ALA A 120 28.20 -8.74 14.39
C ALA A 120 29.33 -8.51 15.41
N PHE A 121 29.29 -9.21 16.53
CA PHE A 121 30.33 -9.14 17.56
C PHE A 121 30.76 -10.53 18.04
N ALA A 122 31.99 -10.59 18.55
CA ALA A 122 32.57 -11.75 19.21
C ALA A 122 33.21 -11.34 20.53
N ILE A 123 32.93 -12.07 21.61
CA ILE A 123 33.45 -11.84 22.96
C ILE A 123 34.07 -13.14 23.43
N ASP A 124 35.28 -13.11 23.97
CA ASP A 124 35.93 -14.29 24.52
C ASP A 124 35.32 -14.74 25.87
N ASP A 125 35.81 -15.87 26.39
CA ASP A 125 35.35 -16.45 27.66
C ASP A 125 35.72 -15.63 28.90
N ASP A 126 36.70 -14.73 28.78
CA ASP A 126 37.07 -13.75 29.81
C ASP A 126 36.19 -12.48 29.76
N GLY A 127 35.31 -12.36 28.76
CA GLY A 127 34.39 -11.23 28.58
C GLY A 127 35.00 -10.04 27.82
N MET A 128 36.11 -10.24 27.10
CA MET A 128 36.75 -9.22 26.27
C MET A 128 36.18 -9.23 24.85
N LEU A 129 35.87 -8.04 24.32
CA LEU A 129 35.41 -7.87 22.94
C LEU A 129 36.57 -8.14 21.97
N ILE A 130 36.40 -9.14 21.11
CA ILE A 130 37.38 -9.59 20.12
C ILE A 130 37.19 -8.85 18.79
N GLY A 131 35.94 -8.67 18.36
CA GLY A 131 35.59 -7.95 17.15
C GLY A 131 34.17 -7.41 17.19
N PHE A 132 33.94 -6.30 16.49
CA PHE A 132 32.62 -5.69 16.35
C PHE A 132 32.52 -5.01 14.98
N GLU A 133 31.88 -5.67 14.03
CA GLU A 133 31.90 -5.30 12.61
C GLU A 133 30.50 -4.96 12.13
N GLN A 134 30.34 -3.80 11.50
CA GLN A 134 29.07 -3.38 10.91
C GLN A 134 29.01 -3.80 9.44
N ILE A 135 27.95 -4.53 9.08
CA ILE A 135 27.66 -4.83 7.67
C ILE A 135 27.32 -3.52 6.94
N GLY A 136 27.96 -3.29 5.80
CA GLY A 136 27.84 -2.06 5.02
C GLY A 136 28.51 -0.86 5.72
N GLY A 137 27.86 0.31 5.59
CA GLY A 137 28.39 1.58 6.08
C GLY A 137 29.53 2.13 5.21
N VAL A 138 30.10 3.27 5.61
CA VAL A 138 31.23 3.89 4.89
C VAL A 138 32.50 3.50 5.62
N THR A 139 33.44 2.81 4.96
CA THR A 139 34.75 2.49 5.52
C THR A 139 35.43 3.76 6.06
N ASP A 140 36.01 3.69 7.27
CA ASP A 140 36.55 4.82 8.04
C ASP A 140 35.51 5.88 8.50
N GLY A 141 34.22 5.62 8.30
CA GLY A 141 33.09 6.40 8.83
C GLY A 141 32.75 6.03 10.28
N MET A 142 31.73 6.70 10.84
CA MET A 142 31.18 6.30 12.15
C MET A 142 30.28 5.09 11.99
N GLY A 143 30.49 4.07 12.83
CA GLY A 143 29.64 2.89 12.85
C GLY A 143 28.60 2.88 13.96
N VAL A 144 27.90 1.76 14.09
CA VAL A 144 26.86 1.57 15.11
C VAL A 144 27.47 1.48 16.50
N THR A 145 27.05 2.36 17.41
CA THR A 145 27.42 2.29 18.82
C THR A 145 26.51 1.31 19.58
N GLY A 146 27.10 0.38 20.31
CA GLY A 146 26.38 -0.55 21.18
C GLY A 146 25.60 0.15 22.29
N LYS A 147 24.32 -0.17 22.45
CA LYS A 147 23.42 0.37 23.47
C LYS A 147 22.94 -0.71 24.42
N SER A 148 22.87 -0.35 25.70
CA SER A 148 22.37 -1.21 26.76
C SER A 148 20.90 -1.59 26.53
N ASN A 149 20.62 -2.89 26.60
CA ASN A 149 19.28 -3.43 26.85
C ASN A 149 19.40 -4.76 27.62
N LYS A 150 18.29 -5.50 27.76
CA LYS A 150 18.27 -6.79 28.47
C LYS A 150 19.14 -7.88 27.83
N HIS A 151 19.43 -7.78 26.54
CA HIS A 151 20.08 -8.84 25.73
C HIS A 151 21.50 -8.47 25.30
N THR A 152 21.88 -7.19 25.34
CA THR A 152 23.18 -6.70 24.85
C THR A 152 24.25 -6.93 25.92
N PRO A 153 25.33 -7.68 25.63
CA PRO A 153 26.42 -7.88 26.58
C PRO A 153 27.11 -6.56 26.96
N ASP A 154 27.52 -6.43 28.23
CA ASP A 154 28.19 -5.22 28.74
C ASP A 154 29.45 -4.84 27.93
N ALA A 155 30.16 -5.83 27.38
CA ALA A 155 31.36 -5.62 26.56
C ALA A 155 31.09 -4.91 25.21
N VAL A 156 29.84 -4.91 24.73
CA VAL A 156 29.43 -4.24 23.49
C VAL A 156 28.91 -2.82 23.78
N VAL A 157 28.41 -2.56 25.00
CA VAL A 157 27.76 -1.28 25.33
C VAL A 157 28.77 -0.14 25.34
N GLY A 158 28.56 0.84 24.47
CA GLY A 158 29.41 2.02 24.31
C GLY A 158 30.56 1.84 23.33
N GLU A 159 30.79 0.63 22.82
CA GLU A 159 31.75 0.35 21.75
C GLU A 159 31.12 0.64 20.39
N GLU A 160 31.95 1.03 19.41
CA GLU A 160 31.52 1.35 18.05
C GLU A 160 31.93 0.24 17.09
N ALA A 161 30.98 -0.28 16.31
CA ALA A 161 31.25 -1.28 15.29
C ALA A 161 32.03 -0.66 14.13
N ALA A 162 33.04 -1.33 13.60
CA ALA A 162 33.78 -0.86 12.43
C ALA A 162 32.94 -1.06 11.14
N PRO A 163 32.65 -0.01 10.36
CA PRO A 163 31.97 -0.17 9.08
C PRO A 163 32.81 -0.94 8.06
N THR A 164 32.28 -2.05 7.57
CA THR A 164 32.98 -2.92 6.61
C THR A 164 32.97 -2.36 5.19
N GLY A 165 31.94 -1.57 4.83
CA GLY A 165 31.72 -1.11 3.45
C GLY A 165 31.20 -2.18 2.50
N ALA A 166 31.14 -3.43 2.94
CA ALA A 166 30.68 -4.57 2.16
C ALA A 166 29.26 -4.93 2.54
N THR A 167 28.48 -5.30 1.53
CA THR A 167 27.11 -5.77 1.67
C THR A 167 26.97 -7.13 1.01
N ALA A 168 26.12 -8.01 1.53
CA ALA A 168 25.84 -9.32 0.94
C ALA A 168 24.33 -9.51 0.81
N SER A 169 23.89 -10.06 -0.32
CA SER A 169 22.50 -10.46 -0.54
C SER A 169 22.17 -11.71 0.28
N GLY A 170 20.88 -12.02 0.44
CA GLY A 170 20.46 -13.31 0.99
C GLY A 170 21.06 -14.50 0.23
N GLY A 171 21.63 -15.45 0.97
CA GLY A 171 22.39 -16.58 0.43
C GLY A 171 23.89 -16.34 0.25
N ALA A 172 24.38 -15.12 0.50
CA ALA A 172 25.79 -14.74 0.41
C ALA A 172 26.40 -14.39 1.79
N SER A 173 27.68 -14.07 1.82
CA SER A 173 28.38 -13.57 2.99
C SER A 173 29.22 -12.33 2.65
N ILE A 174 29.64 -11.61 3.69
CA ILE A 174 30.79 -10.71 3.58
C ILE A 174 32.00 -11.38 4.22
N GLN A 175 33.14 -11.25 3.57
CA GLN A 175 34.39 -11.94 3.89
C GLN A 175 35.55 -10.96 3.96
N LEU A 176 36.39 -11.08 4.99
CA LEU A 176 37.60 -10.30 5.17
C LEU A 176 38.77 -10.94 4.40
N ILE A 177 39.10 -10.41 3.23
CA ILE A 177 40.16 -10.92 2.35
C ILE A 177 41.24 -9.85 2.22
N ASP A 178 42.49 -10.20 2.53
CA ASP A 178 43.64 -9.27 2.49
C ASP A 178 43.38 -7.94 3.23
N GLY A 179 42.63 -8.00 4.34
CA GLY A 179 42.26 -6.83 5.16
C GLY A 179 41.13 -5.97 4.58
N THR A 180 40.43 -6.43 3.54
CA THR A 180 39.28 -5.76 2.93
C THR A 180 38.05 -6.64 2.99
N TRP A 181 36.93 -6.10 3.48
CA TRP A 181 35.65 -6.80 3.44
C TRP A 181 35.08 -6.79 2.02
N THR A 182 34.67 -7.95 1.52
CA THR A 182 34.11 -8.13 0.18
C THR A 182 32.93 -9.09 0.23
N SER A 183 31.96 -8.94 -0.68
CA SER A 183 30.89 -9.92 -0.80
C SER A 183 31.39 -11.17 -1.53
N ALA A 184 31.07 -12.35 -1.00
CA ALA A 184 31.47 -13.63 -1.57
C ALA A 184 30.41 -14.71 -1.26
N ALA A 185 30.58 -15.88 -1.88
CA ALA A 185 29.79 -17.06 -1.52
C ALA A 185 30.22 -17.57 -0.13
N PRO A 186 29.30 -18.04 0.74
CA PRO A 186 29.64 -18.43 2.09
C PRO A 186 30.66 -19.58 2.14
N THR A 187 31.70 -19.45 2.98
CA THR A 187 32.76 -20.45 3.15
C THR A 187 32.89 -20.90 4.61
N PRO A 188 31.83 -21.46 5.23
CA PRO A 188 31.87 -21.79 6.65
C PRO A 188 32.98 -22.80 6.97
N ASP A 189 33.69 -22.54 8.07
CA ASP A 189 34.83 -23.32 8.56
C ASP A 189 36.06 -23.28 7.64
N ALA A 190 36.20 -22.24 6.82
CA ALA A 190 37.33 -22.04 5.92
C ALA A 190 37.76 -20.57 5.83
N LEU A 191 39.07 -20.31 5.90
CA LEU A 191 39.59 -18.95 5.82
C LEU A 191 39.22 -18.27 4.49
N PRO A 192 38.66 -17.05 4.53
CA PRO A 192 38.40 -16.26 3.33
C PRO A 192 39.66 -16.01 2.49
N GLY A 193 39.52 -16.05 1.17
CA GLY A 193 40.61 -15.73 0.24
C GLY A 193 41.66 -16.84 0.05
N ASP A 194 41.57 -17.95 0.78
CA ASP A 194 42.32 -19.16 0.47
C ASP A 194 41.57 -19.90 -0.66
N SER A 195 41.61 -19.34 -1.88
CA SER A 195 41.15 -20.02 -3.08
C SER A 195 42.12 -21.16 -3.40
N ASP A 196 42.05 -22.24 -2.62
CA ASP A 196 42.21 -23.56 -3.21
C ASP A 196 40.99 -23.74 -4.11
N ASP A 197 41.11 -23.28 -5.37
CA ASP A 197 40.23 -23.65 -6.46
C ASP A 197 40.12 -25.18 -6.46
N GLY A 198 39.06 -25.70 -5.84
CA GLY A 198 38.88 -27.12 -5.65
C GLY A 198 37.45 -27.54 -5.91
N PRO A 199 37.25 -28.57 -6.75
CA PRO A 199 37.57 -28.56 -8.17
C PRO A 199 36.60 -27.63 -8.93
N ASP A 200 36.85 -27.34 -10.21
CA ASP A 200 35.80 -26.95 -11.17
C ASP A 200 34.50 -27.67 -10.79
N THR A 201 33.47 -26.93 -10.35
CA THR A 201 32.11 -27.40 -10.65
C THR A 201 32.14 -27.48 -12.17
N PRO A 202 32.12 -28.68 -12.78
CA PRO A 202 32.37 -28.78 -14.20
C PRO A 202 31.37 -27.86 -14.88
N VAL A 203 31.85 -26.82 -15.57
CA VAL A 203 30.98 -26.00 -16.41
C VAL A 203 30.24 -27.00 -17.29
N PRO A 204 28.91 -27.10 -17.21
CA PRO A 204 28.18 -28.08 -17.99
C PRO A 204 28.60 -27.97 -19.46
N GLU A 205 29.11 -29.05 -20.02
CA GLU A 205 29.56 -29.04 -21.43
C GLU A 205 28.35 -28.93 -22.36
N ASP A 206 27.19 -29.40 -21.93
CA ASP A 206 25.94 -29.39 -22.68
C ASP A 206 25.08 -28.17 -22.31
N VAL A 207 24.29 -27.69 -23.30
CA VAL A 207 23.28 -26.64 -23.10
C VAL A 207 22.02 -27.28 -22.53
N THR A 208 21.63 -26.86 -21.33
CA THR A 208 20.35 -27.21 -20.70
C THR A 208 19.25 -26.30 -21.26
N PRO A 209 18.17 -26.85 -21.84
CA PRO A 209 17.01 -26.07 -22.28
C PRO A 209 16.36 -25.28 -21.13
N ILE A 210 15.84 -24.08 -21.41
CA ILE A 210 15.19 -23.24 -20.38
C ILE A 210 13.99 -23.99 -19.75
N ALA A 211 13.19 -24.69 -20.55
CA ALA A 211 12.08 -25.52 -20.05
C ALA A 211 12.51 -26.65 -19.10
N GLU A 212 13.74 -27.17 -19.20
CA GLU A 212 14.26 -28.15 -18.23
C GLU A 212 14.73 -27.47 -16.93
N ILE A 213 15.17 -26.22 -17.01
CA ILE A 213 15.53 -25.39 -15.85
C ILE A 213 14.25 -24.98 -15.10
N GLN A 214 13.22 -24.53 -15.81
CA GLN A 214 11.92 -24.19 -15.22
C GLN A 214 11.23 -25.44 -14.65
N GLY A 215 11.13 -26.51 -15.44
CA GLY A 215 10.33 -27.69 -15.06
C GLY A 215 8.82 -27.42 -15.14
N THR A 216 8.01 -28.32 -14.59
CA THR A 216 6.54 -28.28 -14.71
C THR A 216 5.81 -27.95 -13.40
N GLY A 217 6.51 -27.38 -12.42
CA GLY A 217 5.94 -27.02 -11.13
C GLY A 217 6.64 -25.79 -10.60
N ASP A 218 6.08 -25.26 -9.51
CA ASP A 218 6.38 -23.93 -8.95
C ASP A 218 7.80 -23.75 -8.37
N GLU A 219 8.70 -24.73 -8.55
CA GLU A 219 10.12 -24.65 -8.16
C GLU A 219 10.96 -25.40 -9.20
N SER A 220 12.12 -24.84 -9.55
CA SER A 220 13.04 -25.47 -10.47
C SER A 220 13.53 -26.84 -9.99
N PRO A 221 13.50 -27.89 -10.84
CA PRO A 221 14.12 -29.19 -10.51
C PRO A 221 15.65 -29.12 -10.44
N LEU A 222 16.26 -28.01 -10.89
CA LEU A 222 17.71 -27.78 -10.93
C LEU A 222 18.15 -26.72 -9.91
N GLN A 223 17.28 -26.38 -8.94
CA GLN A 223 17.61 -25.39 -7.90
C GLN A 223 18.95 -25.72 -7.21
N GLY A 224 19.83 -24.72 -7.16
CA GLY A 224 21.16 -24.86 -6.57
C GLY A 224 22.23 -25.41 -7.52
N GLU A 225 21.87 -25.93 -8.69
CA GLU A 225 22.81 -26.41 -9.70
C GLU A 225 23.32 -25.26 -10.58
N THR A 226 24.56 -25.40 -11.07
CA THR A 226 25.10 -24.54 -12.12
C THR A 226 24.72 -25.11 -13.47
N VAL A 227 24.04 -24.32 -14.30
CA VAL A 227 23.58 -24.69 -15.63
C VAL A 227 24.28 -23.84 -16.69
N LYS A 228 24.35 -24.37 -17.91
CA LYS A 228 24.68 -23.59 -19.11
C LYS A 228 23.45 -23.60 -20.02
N THR A 229 22.93 -22.45 -20.41
CA THR A 229 21.73 -22.33 -21.24
C THR A 229 21.93 -21.33 -22.37
N GLN A 230 21.02 -21.32 -23.34
CA GLN A 230 21.00 -20.35 -24.44
C GLN A 230 19.61 -19.75 -24.59
N GLY A 231 19.53 -18.46 -24.90
CA GLY A 231 18.26 -17.76 -25.06
C GLY A 231 18.39 -16.42 -25.78
N VAL A 232 17.26 -15.91 -26.27
CA VAL A 232 17.14 -14.56 -26.84
C VAL A 232 16.61 -13.62 -25.76
N VAL A 233 17.25 -12.46 -25.60
CA VAL A 233 16.82 -11.44 -24.63
C VAL A 233 15.48 -10.83 -25.05
N THR A 234 14.48 -10.90 -24.17
CA THR A 234 13.12 -10.35 -24.39
C THR A 234 12.86 -9.07 -23.60
N ALA A 235 13.58 -8.86 -22.48
CA ALA A 235 13.48 -7.67 -21.65
C ALA A 235 14.78 -7.42 -20.89
N ALA A 236 15.10 -6.16 -20.57
CA ALA A 236 16.32 -5.81 -19.83
C ALA A 236 16.13 -4.59 -18.90
N TYR A 237 16.70 -4.67 -17.70
CA TYR A 237 16.53 -3.69 -16.62
C TYR A 237 17.88 -3.25 -16.04
N PRO A 238 18.66 -2.42 -16.78
CA PRO A 238 19.95 -1.91 -16.30
C PRO A 238 19.81 -0.82 -15.22
N SER A 239 18.58 -0.39 -14.91
CA SER A 239 18.25 0.60 -13.89
C SER A 239 16.93 0.22 -13.23
N GLY A 240 16.61 0.84 -12.09
CA GLY A 240 15.38 0.54 -11.36
C GLY A 240 15.50 -0.62 -10.38
N GLY A 241 16.67 -1.25 -10.23
CA GLY A 241 16.96 -2.18 -9.12
C GLY A 241 16.70 -3.67 -9.40
N LEU A 242 16.08 -4.03 -10.53
CA LEU A 242 15.95 -5.44 -10.95
C LEU A 242 17.30 -6.07 -11.35
N ASN A 243 18.23 -5.27 -11.89
CA ASN A 243 19.62 -5.65 -12.15
C ASN A 243 19.79 -6.93 -13.01
N GLY A 244 18.90 -7.13 -13.97
CA GLY A 244 18.87 -8.34 -14.78
C GLY A 244 18.07 -8.18 -16.07
N TYR A 245 17.85 -9.30 -16.75
CA TYR A 245 17.16 -9.38 -18.03
C TYR A 245 16.45 -10.72 -18.17
N TYR A 246 15.40 -10.78 -18.98
CA TYR A 246 14.74 -12.04 -19.33
C TYR A 246 15.30 -12.58 -20.64
N VAL A 247 15.49 -13.90 -20.69
CA VAL A 247 15.79 -14.62 -21.93
C VAL A 247 14.75 -15.70 -22.17
N GLN A 248 14.49 -15.99 -23.44
CA GLN A 248 13.54 -17.02 -23.85
C GLN A 248 14.10 -17.91 -24.95
N THR A 249 13.72 -19.19 -24.97
CA THR A 249 14.15 -20.17 -25.98
C THR A 249 13.87 -19.64 -27.40
N PRO A 250 14.85 -19.65 -28.33
CA PRO A 250 14.65 -19.20 -29.72
C PRO A 250 13.46 -19.86 -30.43
N GLY A 251 12.70 -19.10 -31.21
CA GLY A 251 11.58 -19.61 -32.01
C GLY A 251 10.28 -19.93 -31.26
N THR A 252 10.26 -19.76 -29.93
CA THR A 252 9.08 -20.06 -29.09
C THR A 252 8.09 -18.89 -29.03
N GLY A 253 6.97 -19.13 -28.32
CA GLY A 253 5.83 -18.19 -28.23
C GLY A 253 4.83 -18.30 -29.39
N SER A 254 4.94 -19.35 -30.21
CA SER A 254 3.94 -19.69 -31.21
C SER A 254 2.85 -20.61 -30.64
N ALA A 255 1.74 -20.80 -31.36
CA ALA A 255 0.68 -21.75 -30.95
C ALA A 255 1.14 -23.22 -30.90
N GLU A 256 2.27 -23.56 -31.53
CA GLU A 256 2.93 -24.85 -31.36
C GLU A 256 3.95 -24.72 -30.22
N ASP A 257 3.61 -25.30 -29.07
CA ASP A 257 4.46 -25.40 -27.89
C ASP A 257 5.14 -26.79 -27.86
N GLU A 258 6.47 -26.80 -27.99
CA GLU A 258 7.28 -28.02 -27.98
C GLU A 258 7.59 -28.52 -26.55
N THR A 259 7.35 -27.69 -25.53
CA THR A 259 7.58 -27.96 -24.11
C THR A 259 6.33 -27.78 -23.24
N PRO A 260 5.19 -28.46 -23.53
CA PRO A 260 3.93 -28.25 -22.81
C PRO A 260 4.04 -28.36 -21.30
N GLY A 261 3.65 -27.27 -20.62
CA GLY A 261 3.58 -27.20 -19.16
C GLY A 261 4.90 -26.84 -18.48
N ALA A 262 5.94 -26.46 -19.23
CA ALA A 262 7.18 -25.89 -18.72
C ALA A 262 7.51 -24.61 -19.50
N SER A 263 7.88 -23.54 -18.78
CA SER A 263 8.15 -22.26 -19.41
C SER A 263 9.43 -22.25 -20.24
N ASP A 264 9.39 -21.56 -21.38
CA ASP A 264 10.57 -21.29 -22.22
C ASP A 264 11.32 -20.00 -21.83
N GLY A 265 10.78 -19.24 -20.88
CA GLY A 265 11.36 -17.98 -20.40
C GLY A 265 12.01 -18.13 -19.04
N ILE A 266 13.05 -17.33 -18.76
CA ILE A 266 13.70 -17.30 -17.44
C ILE A 266 14.32 -15.94 -17.17
N PHE A 267 14.29 -15.50 -15.91
CA PHE A 267 15.00 -14.31 -15.47
C PHE A 267 16.48 -14.60 -15.25
N VAL A 268 17.33 -13.67 -15.67
CA VAL A 268 18.79 -13.72 -15.49
C VAL A 268 19.19 -12.56 -14.61
N TYR A 269 19.51 -12.85 -13.35
CA TYR A 269 20.08 -11.88 -12.43
C TYR A 269 21.57 -11.71 -12.76
N SER A 270 21.94 -10.53 -13.24
CA SER A 270 23.31 -10.25 -13.68
C SER A 270 23.64 -8.76 -13.62
N PRO A 271 23.83 -8.19 -12.41
CA PRO A 271 24.21 -6.79 -12.24
C PRO A 271 25.49 -6.42 -13.00
N ASP A 272 26.43 -7.38 -13.13
CA ASP A 272 27.70 -7.20 -13.83
C ASP A 272 27.54 -6.97 -15.33
N THR A 273 26.49 -7.52 -15.95
CA THR A 273 26.40 -7.58 -17.42
C THR A 273 25.21 -6.84 -18.00
N VAL A 274 24.15 -6.60 -17.22
CA VAL A 274 22.87 -6.04 -17.70
C VAL A 274 23.03 -4.71 -18.45
N SER A 275 24.03 -3.90 -18.09
CA SER A 275 24.31 -2.62 -18.77
C SER A 275 24.77 -2.76 -20.23
N ASP A 276 25.28 -3.93 -20.62
CA ASP A 276 25.76 -4.26 -21.97
C ASP A 276 24.76 -5.13 -22.76
N ILE A 277 23.54 -5.33 -22.26
CA ILE A 277 22.53 -6.20 -22.86
C ILE A 277 21.56 -5.39 -23.71
N SER A 278 21.27 -5.89 -24.90
CA SER A 278 20.19 -5.39 -25.76
C SER A 278 19.10 -6.46 -25.91
N ILE A 279 17.85 -6.01 -26.01
CA ILE A 279 16.76 -6.87 -26.49
C ILE A 279 17.14 -7.43 -27.86
N ASP A 280 16.74 -8.67 -28.13
CA ASP A 280 17.11 -9.49 -29.30
C ASP A 280 18.54 -10.07 -29.30
N ASP A 281 19.37 -9.81 -28.28
CA ASP A 281 20.67 -10.48 -28.16
C ASP A 281 20.51 -11.99 -27.96
N HIS A 282 21.28 -12.79 -28.71
CA HIS A 282 21.34 -14.25 -28.54
C HIS A 282 22.56 -14.61 -27.68
N LEU A 283 22.30 -15.16 -26.48
CA LEU A 283 23.31 -15.34 -25.44
C LEU A 283 23.41 -16.80 -25.02
N GLU A 284 24.63 -17.22 -24.74
CA GLU A 284 24.95 -18.40 -23.93
C GLU A 284 25.32 -17.94 -22.52
N LEU A 285 24.66 -18.53 -21.53
CA LEU A 285 24.69 -18.11 -20.14
C LEU A 285 25.08 -19.29 -19.27
N THR A 286 26.07 -19.10 -18.40
CA THR A 286 26.46 -20.06 -17.36
C THR A 286 26.25 -19.41 -16.01
N GLY A 287 25.46 -20.05 -15.15
CA GLY A 287 25.11 -19.50 -13.86
C GLY A 287 24.38 -20.49 -12.96
N LYS A 288 24.19 -20.10 -11.71
CA LYS A 288 23.52 -20.93 -10.69
C LYS A 288 22.01 -20.68 -10.71
N VAL A 289 21.23 -21.75 -10.73
CA VAL A 289 19.77 -21.69 -10.63
C VAL A 289 19.35 -21.46 -9.18
N SER A 290 18.39 -20.57 -8.98
CA SER A 290 17.84 -20.22 -7.66
C SER A 290 16.39 -19.79 -7.77
N GLU A 291 15.67 -19.88 -6.66
CA GLU A 291 14.36 -19.25 -6.49
C GLU A 291 14.52 -17.91 -5.80
N HIS A 292 13.92 -16.86 -6.34
CA HIS A 292 13.91 -15.53 -5.74
C HIS A 292 12.48 -15.00 -5.65
N TYR A 293 11.99 -14.85 -4.42
CA TYR A 293 10.58 -14.52 -4.13
C TYR A 293 9.54 -15.43 -4.81
N GLY A 294 9.95 -16.66 -5.15
CA GLY A 294 9.12 -17.66 -5.82
C GLY A 294 9.25 -17.69 -7.34
N GLN A 295 10.10 -16.86 -7.95
CA GLN A 295 10.43 -16.95 -9.37
C GLN A 295 11.74 -17.70 -9.59
N THR A 296 11.74 -18.57 -10.60
CA THR A 296 12.94 -19.26 -11.07
C THR A 296 13.85 -18.28 -11.79
N GLN A 297 15.11 -18.21 -11.38
CA GLN A 297 16.12 -17.37 -12.03
C GLN A 297 17.50 -18.02 -12.11
N ILE A 298 18.36 -17.50 -13.00
CA ILE A 298 19.78 -17.85 -13.10
C ILE A 298 20.63 -16.65 -12.67
N SER A 299 21.56 -16.87 -11.73
CA SER A 299 22.57 -15.87 -11.36
C SER A 299 23.82 -16.00 -12.23
N VAL A 300 24.13 -14.98 -13.02
CA VAL A 300 25.23 -14.97 -13.99
C VAL A 300 26.23 -13.87 -13.66
N SER A 301 27.50 -14.24 -13.49
CA SER A 301 28.62 -13.29 -13.29
C SER A 301 29.13 -12.71 -14.61
N GLY A 302 29.99 -11.70 -14.54
CA GLY A 302 30.59 -11.06 -15.73
C GLY A 302 31.26 -12.01 -16.73
N THR A 303 31.79 -13.15 -16.30
CA THR A 303 32.42 -14.17 -17.16
C THR A 303 31.47 -15.27 -17.62
N GLY A 304 30.26 -15.34 -17.06
CA GLY A 304 29.25 -16.34 -17.37
C GLY A 304 28.40 -16.02 -18.61
N LYS A 305 28.65 -14.90 -19.29
CA LYS A 305 27.95 -14.46 -20.50
C LYS A 305 28.84 -14.58 -21.74
N THR A 306 28.35 -15.25 -22.78
CA THR A 306 28.97 -15.29 -24.11
C THR A 306 27.94 -14.98 -25.19
N ALA A 307 28.25 -14.08 -26.13
CA ALA A 307 27.38 -13.84 -27.29
C ALA A 307 27.46 -15.02 -28.27
N VAL A 308 26.31 -15.42 -28.82
CA VAL A 308 26.24 -16.50 -29.81
C VAL A 308 26.20 -15.90 -31.22
N ASP A 309 27.22 -16.19 -32.02
CA ASP A 309 27.35 -15.65 -33.40
C ASP A 309 26.28 -16.21 -34.37
N GLU A 310 25.70 -17.38 -34.05
CA GLU A 310 24.65 -17.97 -34.87
C GLU A 310 23.33 -17.22 -34.68
N PRO A 311 22.68 -16.79 -35.78
CA PRO A 311 21.41 -16.08 -35.68
C PRO A 311 20.34 -17.00 -35.09
N ALA A 312 19.74 -16.58 -33.99
CA ALA A 312 18.57 -17.23 -33.40
C ALA A 312 17.31 -16.98 -34.24
N GLU A 313 16.36 -17.92 -34.19
CA GLU A 313 14.99 -17.61 -34.60
C GLU A 313 14.36 -16.67 -33.56
N ALA A 314 13.67 -15.63 -34.05
CA ALA A 314 13.07 -14.63 -33.18
C ALA A 314 11.98 -15.23 -32.29
N VAL A 315 12.01 -14.85 -31.01
CA VAL A 315 10.92 -15.11 -30.06
C VAL A 315 9.69 -14.31 -30.48
N LYS A 316 8.50 -14.89 -30.33
CA LYS A 316 7.22 -14.21 -30.51
C LYS A 316 6.52 -14.08 -29.16
N PRO A 317 5.73 -13.02 -28.93
CA PRO A 317 4.87 -12.99 -27.75
C PRO A 317 3.79 -14.07 -27.85
N VAL A 318 3.48 -14.72 -26.73
CA VAL A 318 2.30 -15.58 -26.63
C VAL A 318 1.04 -14.71 -26.70
N GLU A 319 0.26 -14.89 -27.75
CA GLU A 319 -1.01 -14.20 -27.99
C GLU A 319 -2.19 -15.09 -27.58
N ASP A 320 -2.59 -15.02 -26.31
CA ASP A 320 -3.75 -15.74 -25.78
C ASP A 320 -4.42 -14.94 -24.64
N VAL A 321 -5.55 -15.43 -24.13
CA VAL A 321 -6.18 -14.91 -22.91
C VAL A 321 -5.31 -15.26 -21.71
N PHE A 322 -5.07 -14.29 -20.83
CA PHE A 322 -4.30 -14.56 -19.61
C PHE A 322 -5.05 -15.56 -18.70
N PRO A 323 -4.43 -16.69 -18.33
CA PRO A 323 -5.15 -17.74 -17.61
C PRO A 323 -5.37 -17.39 -16.13
N ASP A 324 -6.47 -17.88 -15.55
CA ASP A 324 -6.73 -17.77 -14.09
C ASP A 324 -6.10 -18.94 -13.30
N GLU A 325 -5.81 -20.05 -13.96
CA GLU A 325 -5.27 -21.26 -13.34
C GLU A 325 -3.77 -21.13 -13.05
N ALA A 326 -3.36 -21.34 -11.80
CA ALA A 326 -1.97 -21.17 -11.35
C ALA A 326 -0.96 -21.97 -12.20
N ALA A 327 -1.23 -23.24 -12.48
CA ALA A 327 -0.34 -24.08 -13.29
C ALA A 327 -0.21 -23.61 -14.75
N ALA A 328 -1.20 -22.89 -15.28
CA ALA A 328 -1.13 -22.31 -16.62
C ALA A 328 -0.34 -20.99 -16.62
N ARG A 329 -0.36 -20.23 -15.52
CA ARG A 329 0.53 -19.07 -15.33
C ARG A 329 1.98 -19.49 -15.15
N GLU A 330 2.20 -20.56 -14.39
CA GLU A 330 3.53 -21.16 -14.17
C GLU A 330 4.20 -21.57 -15.49
N ALA A 331 3.45 -22.20 -16.39
CA ALA A 331 3.93 -22.56 -17.72
C ALA A 331 4.32 -21.36 -18.61
N LEU A 332 4.04 -20.13 -18.17
CA LEU A 332 4.35 -18.88 -18.86
C LEU A 332 5.38 -18.02 -18.09
N GLU A 333 5.90 -18.47 -16.94
CA GLU A 333 6.81 -17.68 -16.11
C GLU A 333 8.06 -17.23 -16.88
N GLY A 334 8.31 -15.93 -16.97
CA GLY A 334 9.44 -15.34 -17.69
C GLY A 334 9.27 -15.26 -19.20
N MET A 335 8.14 -15.72 -19.76
CA MET A 335 7.87 -15.63 -21.19
C MET A 335 7.34 -14.25 -21.60
N LEU A 336 7.62 -13.87 -22.84
CA LEU A 336 7.04 -12.72 -23.51
C LEU A 336 5.59 -13.02 -23.89
N LEU A 337 4.67 -12.16 -23.45
CA LEU A 337 3.23 -12.27 -23.67
C LEU A 337 2.70 -11.04 -24.40
N GLN A 338 1.62 -11.22 -25.15
CA GLN A 338 0.72 -10.17 -25.60
C GLN A 338 -0.70 -10.59 -25.19
N PRO A 339 -1.05 -10.42 -23.90
CA PRO A 339 -2.34 -10.88 -23.38
C PRO A 339 -3.50 -10.25 -24.16
N SER A 340 -4.47 -11.10 -24.51
CA SER A 340 -5.74 -10.72 -25.10
C SER A 340 -6.88 -10.93 -24.11
N GLY A 341 -8.07 -10.45 -24.43
CA GLY A 341 -9.24 -10.50 -23.54
C GLY A 341 -9.44 -9.22 -22.74
N GLU A 342 -10.50 -9.21 -21.95
CA GLU A 342 -10.88 -8.06 -21.13
C GLU A 342 -10.02 -8.01 -19.86
N LEU A 343 -9.52 -6.82 -19.55
CA LEU A 343 -8.79 -6.52 -18.32
C LEU A 343 -9.42 -5.27 -17.72
N THR A 344 -9.67 -5.28 -16.43
CA THR A 344 -10.24 -4.15 -15.70
C THR A 344 -9.27 -3.69 -14.63
N VAL A 345 -9.04 -2.39 -14.50
CA VAL A 345 -8.23 -1.83 -13.39
C VAL A 345 -8.94 -2.12 -12.08
N ALA A 346 -8.27 -2.84 -11.18
CA ALA A 346 -8.76 -3.18 -9.84
C ALA A 346 -8.17 -2.27 -8.75
N ASP A 347 -6.97 -1.73 -8.97
CA ASP A 347 -6.30 -0.82 -8.03
C ASP A 347 -5.25 0.04 -8.73
N ASN A 348 -5.02 1.22 -8.20
CA ASN A 348 -3.98 2.17 -8.64
C ASN A 348 -3.25 2.81 -7.44
N TYR A 349 -3.49 2.37 -6.21
CA TYR A 349 -2.92 2.96 -5.00
C TYR A 349 -1.38 2.92 -5.00
N ASN A 350 -0.80 1.79 -5.43
CA ASN A 350 0.65 1.61 -5.46
C ASN A 350 1.36 2.36 -6.59
N THR A 351 0.65 3.00 -7.52
CA THR A 351 1.29 3.87 -8.53
C THR A 351 2.11 4.99 -7.88
N ASN A 352 1.71 5.46 -6.69
CA ASN A 352 2.39 6.52 -5.96
C ASN A 352 3.70 6.09 -5.29
N SER A 353 3.87 4.79 -4.99
CA SER A 353 5.03 4.28 -4.25
C SER A 353 5.92 3.37 -5.10
N TYR A 354 5.32 2.48 -5.89
CA TYR A 354 6.02 1.40 -6.60
C TYR A 354 5.71 1.34 -8.10
N GLY A 355 4.94 2.30 -8.65
CA GLY A 355 4.62 2.29 -10.09
C GLY A 355 3.71 1.14 -10.53
N GLU A 356 2.96 0.54 -9.61
CA GLU A 356 2.12 -0.64 -9.89
C GLU A 356 0.64 -0.28 -10.07
N VAL A 357 0.00 -0.91 -11.06
CA VAL A 357 -1.46 -0.93 -11.26
C VAL A 357 -1.94 -2.38 -11.11
N VAL A 358 -2.97 -2.64 -10.33
CA VAL A 358 -3.56 -3.99 -10.25
C VAL A 358 -4.65 -4.11 -11.30
N LEU A 359 -4.61 -5.19 -12.08
CA LEU A 359 -5.60 -5.56 -13.08
C LEU A 359 -6.35 -6.82 -12.64
N ALA A 360 -7.62 -6.91 -13.03
CA ALA A 360 -8.45 -8.09 -12.94
C ALA A 360 -8.75 -8.63 -14.34
N THR A 361 -8.64 -9.94 -14.54
CA THR A 361 -9.15 -10.60 -15.76
C THR A 361 -10.68 -10.45 -15.85
N GLY A 362 -11.19 -10.13 -17.04
CA GLY A 362 -12.61 -9.89 -17.31
C GLY A 362 -13.02 -8.40 -17.26
N ASP A 363 -14.33 -8.16 -17.37
CA ASP A 363 -14.97 -6.85 -17.53
C ASP A 363 -15.34 -6.15 -16.20
N LYS A 364 -15.00 -6.75 -15.06
CA LYS A 364 -15.41 -6.28 -13.72
C LYS A 364 -14.24 -6.15 -12.77
N THR A 365 -14.40 -5.26 -11.79
CA THR A 365 -13.51 -5.15 -10.63
C THR A 365 -13.56 -6.40 -9.75
N LEU A 366 -12.72 -6.44 -8.72
CA LEU A 366 -12.70 -7.49 -7.71
C LEU A 366 -13.63 -7.07 -6.55
N PRO A 367 -14.79 -7.72 -6.36
CA PRO A 367 -15.73 -7.33 -5.31
C PRO A 367 -15.17 -7.60 -3.91
N GLN A 368 -15.48 -6.70 -2.98
CA GLN A 368 -15.22 -6.92 -1.56
C GLN A 368 -16.11 -8.04 -1.02
N PRO A 369 -15.58 -9.14 -0.44
CA PRO A 369 -16.38 -10.30 -0.08
C PRO A 369 -17.51 -10.00 0.92
N THR A 370 -17.28 -9.15 1.92
CA THR A 370 -18.28 -8.78 2.94
C THR A 370 -19.27 -7.71 2.48
N ASP A 371 -19.13 -7.20 1.25
CA ASP A 371 -20.12 -6.35 0.62
C ASP A 371 -21.20 -7.16 -0.11
N VAL A 372 -20.87 -8.37 -0.56
CA VAL A 372 -21.78 -9.22 -1.34
C VAL A 372 -22.18 -10.52 -0.65
N ALA A 373 -21.45 -10.95 0.39
CA ALA A 373 -21.76 -12.15 1.17
C ALA A 373 -21.53 -11.94 2.68
N ARG A 374 -22.22 -12.72 3.52
CA ARG A 374 -22.08 -12.61 4.98
C ARG A 374 -20.63 -12.90 5.44
N PRO A 375 -20.12 -12.19 6.46
CA PRO A 375 -18.81 -12.43 7.05
C PRO A 375 -18.56 -13.90 7.43
N GLY A 376 -17.34 -14.37 7.17
CA GLY A 376 -16.89 -15.73 7.48
C GLY A 376 -17.58 -16.87 6.71
N SER A 377 -18.56 -16.55 5.86
CA SER A 377 -19.34 -17.52 5.07
C SER A 377 -18.48 -18.28 4.04
N ALA A 378 -19.02 -19.37 3.49
CA ALA A 378 -18.34 -20.11 2.43
C ALA A 378 -18.34 -19.31 1.13
N GLU A 379 -19.39 -18.53 0.91
CA GLU A 379 -19.59 -17.64 -0.23
C GLU A 379 -18.54 -16.53 -0.23
N ALA A 380 -18.34 -15.82 0.89
CA ALA A 380 -17.31 -14.77 1.00
C ALA A 380 -15.90 -15.33 0.73
N LYS A 381 -15.58 -16.53 1.25
CA LYS A 381 -14.30 -17.20 0.99
C LYS A 381 -14.13 -17.62 -0.47
N ALA A 382 -15.21 -18.02 -1.13
CA ALA A 382 -15.18 -18.38 -2.55
C ALA A 382 -14.94 -17.15 -3.43
N ILE A 383 -15.57 -16.01 -3.10
CA ILE A 383 -15.35 -14.74 -3.79
C ILE A 383 -13.89 -14.30 -3.65
N GLU A 384 -13.29 -14.38 -2.46
CA GLU A 384 -11.89 -14.01 -2.28
C GLU A 384 -10.93 -14.94 -3.05
N ALA A 385 -11.22 -16.24 -3.08
CA ALA A 385 -10.44 -17.18 -3.89
C ALA A 385 -10.54 -16.87 -5.40
N GLU A 386 -11.73 -16.48 -5.87
CA GLU A 386 -11.94 -16.03 -7.25
C GLU A 386 -11.20 -14.72 -7.53
N ASN A 387 -11.26 -13.74 -6.62
CA ASN A 387 -10.54 -12.47 -6.76
C ASN A 387 -9.04 -12.71 -6.94
N LEU A 388 -8.44 -13.53 -6.07
CA LEU A 388 -7.01 -13.87 -6.14
C LEU A 388 -6.65 -14.58 -7.45
N SER A 389 -7.55 -15.40 -8.00
CA SER A 389 -7.30 -16.06 -9.29
C SER A 389 -7.37 -15.12 -10.48
N ARG A 390 -8.08 -14.00 -10.38
CA ARG A 390 -8.24 -13.01 -11.47
C ARG A 390 -7.22 -11.88 -11.42
N GLU A 391 -6.54 -11.70 -10.30
CA GLU A 391 -5.62 -10.59 -10.05
C GLU A 391 -4.26 -10.79 -10.76
N VAL A 392 -3.75 -9.70 -11.36
CA VAL A 392 -2.40 -9.59 -11.93
C VAL A 392 -1.92 -8.13 -11.84
N ILE A 393 -0.65 -7.92 -11.51
CA ILE A 393 -0.05 -6.59 -11.42
C ILE A 393 0.45 -6.17 -12.81
N LEU A 394 0.21 -4.93 -13.20
CA LEU A 394 0.94 -4.24 -14.27
C LEU A 394 2.01 -3.37 -13.60
N ASP A 395 3.26 -3.70 -13.86
CA ASP A 395 4.43 -3.14 -13.16
C ASP A 395 5.13 -2.10 -14.05
N ASP A 396 6.11 -1.37 -13.51
CA ASP A 396 6.97 -0.43 -14.22
C ASP A 396 8.38 -1.01 -14.51
N GLY A 397 8.67 -2.24 -14.10
CA GLY A 397 9.99 -2.85 -14.32
C GLY A 397 11.06 -2.29 -13.38
N ALA A 398 10.69 -1.92 -12.16
CA ALA A 398 11.59 -1.47 -11.11
C ALA A 398 11.21 -2.00 -9.72
N THR A 399 12.15 -1.94 -8.79
CA THR A 399 11.99 -2.27 -7.36
C THR A 399 12.21 -1.04 -6.46
N VAL A 400 12.29 0.15 -7.07
CA VAL A 400 12.49 1.42 -6.36
C VAL A 400 11.22 1.89 -5.66
N ASN A 401 11.39 2.76 -4.67
CA ASN A 401 10.30 3.45 -4.01
C ASN A 401 10.31 4.94 -4.40
N TYR A 402 9.29 5.37 -5.13
CA TYR A 402 9.13 6.76 -5.62
C TYR A 402 8.89 7.80 -4.51
N LEU A 403 8.68 7.38 -3.27
CA LEU A 403 8.60 8.28 -2.11
C LEU A 403 9.93 8.43 -1.36
N GLU A 404 10.89 7.52 -1.60
CA GLU A 404 12.14 7.48 -0.83
C GLU A 404 13.36 7.68 -1.72
N ASN A 405 13.67 6.69 -2.56
CA ASN A 405 14.93 6.61 -3.28
C ASN A 405 14.82 6.98 -4.77
N ASP A 406 13.60 7.16 -5.31
CA ASP A 406 13.39 7.60 -6.70
C ASP A 406 12.36 8.73 -6.87
N LYS A 407 12.21 9.57 -5.84
CA LYS A 407 11.29 10.71 -5.84
C LYS A 407 11.53 11.78 -6.91
N ASP A 408 12.71 11.78 -7.54
CA ASP A 408 13.06 12.72 -8.60
C ASP A 408 12.81 12.18 -10.01
N THR A 409 12.28 10.96 -10.14
CA THR A 409 11.78 10.36 -11.39
C THR A 409 10.26 10.47 -11.44
N VAL A 410 9.71 10.96 -12.57
CA VAL A 410 8.26 11.12 -12.73
C VAL A 410 7.55 9.76 -12.65
N LEU A 411 6.47 9.68 -11.86
CA LEU A 411 5.67 8.46 -11.70
C LEU A 411 5.16 7.92 -13.05
N PRO A 412 5.27 6.60 -13.31
CA PRO A 412 4.58 5.96 -14.42
C PRO A 412 3.08 5.84 -14.13
N TYR A 413 2.26 5.68 -15.17
CA TYR A 413 0.80 5.46 -15.09
C TYR A 413 -0.05 6.56 -14.42
N VAL A 414 0.55 7.62 -13.87
CA VAL A 414 -0.17 8.74 -13.26
C VAL A 414 -0.28 9.90 -14.24
N SER A 415 -1.49 10.40 -14.45
CA SER A 415 -1.75 11.53 -15.34
C SER A 415 -3.03 12.28 -14.94
N ASN A 416 -3.02 13.61 -15.11
CA ASN A 416 -4.22 14.44 -14.99
C ASN A 416 -5.12 14.36 -16.23
N ASP A 417 -4.54 14.20 -17.43
CA ASP A 417 -5.28 14.20 -18.70
C ASP A 417 -5.83 12.82 -19.08
N ALA A 418 -5.03 11.76 -18.91
CA ALA A 418 -5.42 10.36 -19.13
C ALA A 418 -5.18 9.51 -17.85
N PRO A 419 -6.00 9.68 -16.79
CA PRO A 419 -5.82 9.00 -15.51
C PRO A 419 -6.08 7.49 -15.59
N VAL A 420 -5.35 6.70 -14.80
CA VAL A 420 -5.69 5.30 -14.53
C VAL A 420 -6.71 5.26 -13.40
N ARG A 421 -7.88 4.67 -13.66
CA ARG A 421 -9.02 4.67 -12.73
C ARG A 421 -9.51 3.25 -12.46
N VAL A 422 -9.80 2.92 -11.20
CA VAL A 422 -10.44 1.64 -10.85
C VAL A 422 -11.76 1.50 -11.60
N GLY A 423 -12.01 0.32 -12.17
CA GLY A 423 -13.16 0.03 -13.03
C GLY A 423 -12.97 0.41 -14.51
N ALA A 424 -11.89 1.12 -14.87
CA ALA A 424 -11.58 1.35 -16.29
C ALA A 424 -11.12 0.07 -16.99
N GLN A 425 -11.51 -0.09 -18.25
CA GLN A 425 -10.96 -1.14 -19.10
C GLN A 425 -9.49 -0.82 -19.44
N ALA A 426 -8.64 -1.83 -19.33
CA ALA A 426 -7.23 -1.81 -19.69
C ALA A 426 -7.00 -2.66 -20.94
N THR A 427 -6.07 -2.24 -21.80
CA THR A 427 -5.65 -3.00 -22.97
C THR A 427 -4.13 -3.01 -23.03
N ILE A 428 -3.53 -4.20 -23.06
CA ILE A 428 -2.08 -4.35 -23.28
C ILE A 428 -1.78 -4.03 -24.75
N THR A 429 -1.04 -2.96 -25.01
CA THR A 429 -0.77 -2.39 -26.33
C THR A 429 0.59 -2.79 -26.90
N SER A 430 1.49 -3.30 -26.07
CA SER A 430 2.76 -3.88 -26.50
C SER A 430 3.13 -5.08 -25.64
N PRO A 431 4.05 -5.95 -26.11
CA PRO A 431 4.42 -7.14 -25.36
C PRO A 431 4.96 -6.83 -23.96
N VAL A 432 4.67 -7.73 -23.02
CA VAL A 432 5.10 -7.70 -21.61
C VAL A 432 5.70 -9.05 -21.24
N VAL A 433 6.58 -9.10 -20.24
CA VAL A 433 7.08 -10.37 -19.69
C VAL A 433 6.30 -10.73 -18.44
N LEU A 434 5.92 -12.00 -18.29
CA LEU A 434 5.26 -12.47 -17.08
C LEU A 434 6.29 -12.74 -15.98
N GLY A 435 6.31 -11.92 -14.93
CA GLY A 435 7.07 -12.16 -13.72
C GLY A 435 6.24 -12.75 -12.59
N PHE A 436 6.92 -13.27 -11.56
CA PHE A 436 6.32 -13.65 -10.29
C PHE A 436 7.23 -13.22 -9.14
N ASP A 437 6.68 -12.52 -8.16
CA ASP A 437 7.36 -12.26 -6.89
C ASP A 437 6.32 -11.83 -5.85
N HIS A 438 6.69 -11.86 -4.56
CA HIS A 438 5.82 -11.47 -3.46
C HIS A 438 4.41 -12.12 -3.53
N GLN A 439 4.34 -13.35 -4.05
CA GLN A 439 3.12 -14.12 -4.25
C GLN A 439 2.13 -13.52 -5.26
N LYS A 440 2.62 -12.71 -6.21
CA LYS A 440 1.83 -12.03 -7.23
C LYS A 440 2.42 -12.26 -8.62
N TRP A 441 1.53 -12.50 -9.57
CA TRP A 441 1.86 -12.48 -10.99
C TRP A 441 1.91 -11.05 -11.49
N ARG A 442 2.88 -10.73 -12.34
CA ARG A 442 3.08 -9.37 -12.84
C ARG A 442 3.43 -9.31 -14.32
N PHE A 443 2.86 -8.35 -15.02
CA PHE A 443 3.25 -7.96 -16.36
C PHE A 443 4.35 -6.90 -16.25
N GLN A 444 5.57 -7.30 -16.57
CA GLN A 444 6.72 -6.40 -16.65
C GLN A 444 6.81 -5.78 -18.06
N PRO A 445 6.98 -4.45 -18.20
CA PRO A 445 7.35 -3.86 -19.48
C PRO A 445 8.73 -4.38 -19.90
N THR A 446 9.03 -4.44 -21.20
CA THR A 446 10.33 -5.00 -21.67
C THR A 446 11.55 -4.18 -21.26
N THR A 447 11.33 -2.95 -20.80
CA THR A 447 12.33 -2.05 -20.23
C THR A 447 11.67 -1.23 -19.13
N ARG A 448 12.45 -0.74 -18.16
CA ARG A 448 11.95 0.13 -17.10
C ARG A 448 11.11 1.31 -17.65
N LEU A 449 9.88 1.41 -17.18
CA LEU A 449 8.94 2.49 -17.42
C LEU A 449 9.09 3.59 -16.36
N THR A 450 9.02 4.84 -16.82
CA THR A 450 8.90 6.04 -16.00
C THR A 450 7.91 7.00 -16.68
N GLY A 451 7.46 8.03 -15.98
CA GLY A 451 6.62 9.07 -16.61
C GLY A 451 7.29 9.76 -17.79
N ASP A 452 8.63 9.90 -17.78
CA ASP A 452 9.39 10.57 -18.84
C ASP A 452 9.47 9.78 -20.15
N ASN A 453 9.35 8.44 -20.10
CA ASN A 453 9.45 7.57 -21.27
C ASN A 453 8.12 6.89 -21.64
N ALA A 454 7.04 7.18 -20.92
CA ALA A 454 5.73 6.53 -21.08
C ALA A 454 5.17 6.59 -22.51
N GLU A 455 5.31 7.71 -23.22
CA GLU A 455 4.85 7.83 -24.61
C GLU A 455 5.48 6.78 -25.54
N ALA A 456 6.71 6.36 -25.25
CA ALA A 456 7.46 5.45 -26.10
C ALA A 456 7.26 3.96 -25.73
N ILE A 457 7.10 3.64 -24.45
CA ILE A 457 7.22 2.26 -23.95
C ILE A 457 6.10 1.80 -23.02
N GLN A 458 5.11 2.63 -22.70
CA GLN A 458 4.01 2.22 -21.82
C GLN A 458 3.28 1.00 -22.42
N PRO A 459 3.19 -0.13 -21.69
CA PRO A 459 2.69 -1.37 -22.25
C PRO A 459 1.17 -1.47 -22.31
N ALA A 460 0.44 -0.51 -21.73
CA ALA A 460 -1.01 -0.55 -21.64
C ALA A 460 -1.66 0.82 -21.92
N SER A 461 -2.91 0.78 -22.35
CA SER A 461 -3.81 1.93 -22.42
C SER A 461 -5.03 1.69 -21.54
N PHE A 462 -5.65 2.78 -21.08
CA PHE A 462 -6.77 2.75 -20.15
C PHE A 462 -7.92 3.61 -20.68
N ALA A 463 -9.15 3.14 -20.53
CA ALA A 463 -10.32 3.92 -20.88
C ALA A 463 -10.51 5.08 -19.88
N ASP A 464 -10.84 6.26 -20.38
CA ASP A 464 -11.27 7.36 -19.52
C ASP A 464 -12.75 7.19 -19.13
N THR A 465 -13.00 7.13 -17.83
CA THR A 465 -14.34 6.95 -17.26
C THR A 465 -14.79 8.18 -16.45
N ARG A 466 -14.05 9.29 -16.46
CA ARG A 466 -14.36 10.49 -15.67
C ARG A 466 -15.70 11.10 -16.10
N THR A 467 -16.45 11.57 -15.11
CA THR A 467 -17.64 12.39 -15.33
C THR A 467 -17.52 13.72 -14.60
N GLU A 468 -18.01 14.78 -15.22
CA GLU A 468 -17.97 16.14 -14.66
C GLU A 468 -18.96 16.36 -13.51
N GLY A 469 -19.97 15.50 -13.38
CA GLY A 469 -20.98 15.52 -12.32
C GLY A 469 -21.57 14.12 -12.13
N PRO A 470 -22.40 13.93 -11.08
CA PRO A 470 -23.19 12.71 -10.93
C PRO A 470 -24.14 12.51 -12.13
N LYS A 471 -24.59 11.27 -12.34
CA LYS A 471 -25.70 11.01 -13.27
C LYS A 471 -26.95 11.78 -12.82
N ASP A 472 -27.82 12.11 -13.78
CA ASP A 472 -29.13 12.65 -13.46
C ASP A 472 -29.96 11.58 -12.73
N ILE A 473 -30.29 11.90 -11.47
CA ILE A 473 -31.04 11.05 -10.53
C ILE A 473 -32.52 11.44 -10.44
N GLY A 474 -32.94 12.49 -11.15
CA GLY A 474 -34.27 13.07 -11.05
C GLY A 474 -34.62 13.53 -9.63
N GLY A 475 -35.92 13.67 -9.39
CA GLY A 475 -36.46 14.16 -8.12
C GLY A 475 -36.59 15.67 -8.04
N GLN A 476 -37.44 16.15 -7.14
CA GLN A 476 -37.60 17.58 -6.83
C GLN A 476 -36.43 18.11 -5.99
N VAL A 477 -35.93 17.29 -5.06
CA VAL A 477 -34.79 17.60 -4.19
C VAL A 477 -33.87 16.40 -4.10
N SER A 478 -32.63 16.61 -3.70
CA SER A 478 -31.64 15.54 -3.57
C SER A 478 -30.91 15.55 -2.22
N LEU A 479 -30.52 14.35 -1.77
CA LEU A 479 -29.67 14.14 -0.60
C LEU A 479 -28.34 13.56 -1.06
N ALA A 480 -27.24 14.00 -0.45
CA ALA A 480 -25.95 13.39 -0.66
C ALA A 480 -25.18 13.10 0.63
N SER A 481 -24.38 12.04 0.62
CA SER A 481 -23.38 11.73 1.65
C SER A 481 -21.99 11.95 1.08
N PHE A 482 -21.11 12.65 1.80
CA PHE A 482 -19.74 12.89 1.35
C PHE A 482 -18.74 13.02 2.52
N ASN A 483 -17.83 12.06 2.65
CA ASN A 483 -16.64 12.20 3.51
C ASN A 483 -15.63 13.10 2.79
N VAL A 484 -15.17 14.18 3.45
CA VAL A 484 -14.30 15.21 2.84
C VAL A 484 -12.85 15.21 3.35
N LEU A 485 -12.35 14.07 3.85
CA LEU A 485 -10.93 13.81 4.11
C LEU A 485 -10.28 14.81 5.09
N ASN A 486 -10.70 14.80 6.34
CA ASN A 486 -10.18 15.62 7.46
C ASN A 486 -10.10 17.10 7.10
N TYR A 487 -11.24 17.73 6.89
CA TYR A 487 -11.36 19.17 6.65
C TYR A 487 -11.23 19.95 7.97
N PHE A 488 -10.01 20.45 8.23
CA PHE A 488 -9.67 21.21 9.43
C PHE A 488 -9.21 22.61 9.06
N THR A 489 -9.82 23.62 9.67
CA THR A 489 -9.41 25.02 9.54
C THR A 489 -8.30 25.39 10.53
N THR A 490 -8.21 24.64 11.62
CA THR A 490 -7.09 24.68 12.57
C THR A 490 -5.95 23.83 12.02
N THR A 491 -5.03 24.47 11.31
CA THR A 491 -3.91 23.79 10.65
C THR A 491 -2.80 23.43 11.63
N GLY A 492 -2.02 22.38 11.31
CA GLY A 492 -1.00 21.86 12.22
C GLY A 492 0.05 22.89 12.66
N ASP A 493 0.43 23.83 11.79
CA ASP A 493 1.37 24.92 12.08
C ASP A 493 0.89 25.92 13.14
N GLN A 494 -0.41 25.90 13.47
CA GLN A 494 -0.99 26.68 14.55
C GLN A 494 -0.84 26.01 15.93
N LEU A 495 -0.48 24.72 15.94
CA LEU A 495 -0.35 23.90 17.14
C LEU A 495 1.10 23.49 17.42
N SER A 496 1.39 23.17 18.67
CA SER A 496 2.68 22.60 19.08
C SER A 496 2.62 21.08 19.14
N GLY A 497 3.73 20.40 18.82
CA GLY A 497 3.86 18.94 18.94
C GLY A 497 3.47 18.16 17.69
N CYS A 498 2.86 18.80 16.69
CA CYS A 498 2.56 18.17 15.42
C CYS A 498 3.84 17.70 14.71
N SER A 499 3.75 16.50 14.14
CA SER A 499 4.64 16.00 13.10
C SER A 499 3.91 15.99 11.76
N TYR A 500 4.66 15.97 10.67
CA TYR A 500 4.12 16.17 9.32
C TYR A 500 4.59 15.11 8.35
N TYR A 501 3.81 14.92 7.28
CA TYR A 501 4.35 14.42 6.04
C TYR A 501 4.83 15.60 5.20
N ASP A 502 6.06 15.50 4.73
CA ASP A 502 6.76 16.55 4.00
C ASP A 502 6.81 16.23 2.51
N ASP A 503 6.73 17.27 1.69
CA ASP A 503 7.04 17.14 0.26
C ASP A 503 8.54 16.92 0.04
N ARG A 504 8.93 16.70 -1.23
CA ARG A 504 10.35 16.43 -1.56
C ARG A 504 11.30 17.59 -1.23
N GLN A 505 10.78 18.80 -1.03
CA GLN A 505 11.52 20.02 -0.67
C GLN A 505 11.53 20.30 0.85
N GLY A 506 10.86 19.46 1.65
CA GLY A 506 10.77 19.60 3.10
C GLY A 506 9.65 20.54 3.57
N ASN A 507 8.69 20.89 2.70
CA ASN A 507 7.52 21.66 3.10
C ASN A 507 6.50 20.72 3.76
N HIS A 508 5.98 21.10 4.93
CA HIS A 508 4.93 20.35 5.62
C HIS A 508 3.62 20.41 4.81
N ILE A 509 3.09 19.26 4.38
CA ILE A 509 1.87 19.19 3.56
C ILE A 509 0.65 18.81 4.39
N THR A 510 0.74 17.73 5.15
CA THR A 510 -0.35 17.18 5.98
C THR A 510 0.17 16.82 7.36
N VAL A 511 -0.65 17.04 8.39
CA VAL A 511 -0.38 16.59 9.77
C VAL A 511 -0.31 15.07 9.79
N ARG A 512 0.74 14.50 10.38
CA ARG A 512 0.94 13.06 10.51
C ARG A 512 0.46 12.53 11.86
N SER A 513 0.87 13.17 12.95
CA SER A 513 0.55 12.78 14.33
C SER A 513 1.10 13.82 15.33
N GLY A 514 0.92 13.60 16.63
CA GLY A 514 1.58 14.37 17.70
C GLY A 514 0.79 15.60 18.19
N CYS A 515 -0.34 15.90 17.57
CA CYS A 515 -1.28 16.92 17.99
C CYS A 515 -2.72 16.53 17.61
N GLU A 516 -3.71 17.32 18.01
CA GLU A 516 -5.14 17.06 17.77
C GLU A 516 -5.61 17.46 16.36
N ALA A 517 -4.90 18.37 15.68
CA ALA A 517 -5.22 18.70 14.30
C ALA A 517 -5.08 17.47 13.38
N ARG A 518 -5.92 17.43 12.34
CA ARG A 518 -5.89 16.45 11.27
C ARG A 518 -5.86 17.20 9.93
N GLY A 519 -5.53 16.51 8.83
CA GLY A 519 -5.53 17.12 7.50
C GLY A 519 -4.39 18.11 7.26
N ALA A 520 -4.70 19.32 6.78
CA ALA A 520 -3.72 20.26 6.26
C ALA A 520 -2.68 20.74 7.30
N ALA A 521 -1.41 20.73 6.91
CA ALA A 521 -0.32 21.19 7.78
C ALA A 521 -0.30 22.72 7.97
N ASN A 522 -0.74 23.48 6.97
CA ASN A 522 -0.73 24.94 6.97
C ASN A 522 -1.81 25.49 6.02
N ALA A 523 -1.97 26.82 6.02
CA ALA A 523 -2.99 27.51 5.22
C ALA A 523 -2.88 27.27 3.70
N GLU A 524 -1.68 27.00 3.16
CA GLU A 524 -1.49 26.71 1.73
C GLU A 524 -1.99 25.31 1.38
N SER A 525 -1.68 24.32 2.22
CA SER A 525 -2.25 22.97 2.10
C SER A 525 -3.76 22.96 2.27
N LEU A 526 -4.29 23.72 3.25
CA LEU A 526 -5.73 23.86 3.45
C LEU A 526 -6.40 24.42 2.20
N LYS A 527 -5.82 25.46 1.59
CA LYS A 527 -6.34 26.01 0.34
C LYS A 527 -6.39 24.98 -0.79
N ARG A 528 -5.38 24.11 -0.91
CA ARG A 528 -5.36 23.04 -1.93
C ARG A 528 -6.50 22.04 -1.71
N GLN A 529 -6.69 21.61 -0.47
CA GLN A 529 -7.76 20.72 -0.04
C GLN A 529 -9.15 21.36 -0.25
N GLU A 530 -9.35 22.57 0.27
CA GLU A 530 -10.56 23.39 0.12
C GLU A 530 -10.97 23.52 -1.34
N THR A 531 -10.02 23.80 -2.24
CA THR A 531 -10.31 24.00 -3.67
C THR A 531 -10.95 22.75 -4.28
N LYS A 532 -10.46 21.56 -3.96
CA LYS A 532 -11.02 20.30 -4.47
C LYS A 532 -12.40 20.01 -3.87
N ILE A 533 -12.54 20.12 -2.55
CA ILE A 533 -13.80 19.89 -1.82
C ILE A 533 -14.90 20.86 -2.30
N VAL A 534 -14.59 22.15 -2.41
CA VAL A 534 -15.53 23.19 -2.89
C VAL A 534 -15.96 22.91 -4.33
N THR A 535 -15.02 22.49 -5.19
CA THR A 535 -15.33 22.14 -6.58
C THR A 535 -16.23 20.90 -6.65
N ALA A 536 -15.93 19.86 -5.86
CA ALA A 536 -16.72 18.65 -5.77
C ALA A 536 -18.15 18.94 -5.28
N ILE A 537 -18.33 19.63 -4.15
CA ILE A 537 -19.66 19.94 -3.59
C ILE A 537 -20.50 20.80 -4.55
N ASN A 538 -19.91 21.84 -5.16
CA ASN A 538 -20.64 22.70 -6.10
C ASN A 538 -21.05 21.98 -7.40
N LYS A 539 -20.32 20.94 -7.82
CA LYS A 539 -20.66 20.10 -8.97
C LYS A 539 -21.59 18.93 -8.63
N LEU A 540 -21.48 18.41 -7.41
CA LEU A 540 -22.41 17.41 -6.84
C LEU A 540 -23.82 18.00 -6.78
N ASP A 541 -23.90 19.28 -6.40
CA ASP A 541 -25.10 20.12 -6.52
C ASP A 541 -26.36 19.52 -5.88
N ALA A 542 -26.21 18.89 -4.72
CA ALA A 542 -27.34 18.32 -4.00
C ALA A 542 -28.09 19.37 -3.17
N SER A 543 -29.39 19.16 -2.93
CA SER A 543 -30.20 20.05 -2.08
C SER A 543 -29.75 20.04 -0.62
N VAL A 544 -29.33 18.87 -0.11
CA VAL A 544 -28.74 18.67 1.22
C VAL A 544 -27.54 17.74 1.10
N VAL A 545 -26.43 18.08 1.76
CA VAL A 545 -25.22 17.24 1.82
C VAL A 545 -24.87 16.96 3.29
N SER A 546 -24.79 15.68 3.64
CA SER A 546 -24.15 15.16 4.85
C SER A 546 -22.65 15.13 4.65
N LEU A 547 -21.92 15.78 5.56
CA LEU A 547 -20.48 15.86 5.55
C LEU A 547 -19.91 15.10 6.74
N MET A 548 -18.90 14.28 6.48
CA MET A 548 -18.08 13.63 7.49
C MET A 548 -16.66 14.20 7.42
N GLU A 549 -15.92 14.04 8.51
CA GLU A 549 -14.54 14.56 8.62
C GLU A 549 -14.44 16.09 8.65
N ILE A 550 -15.43 16.76 9.22
CA ILE A 550 -15.37 18.18 9.54
C ILE A 550 -14.76 18.37 10.92
N GLU A 551 -13.85 19.32 11.08
CA GLU A 551 -13.30 19.70 12.38
C GLU A 551 -14.40 20.06 13.38
N ASN A 552 -14.28 19.52 14.59
CA ASN A 552 -14.99 19.98 15.77
C ASN A 552 -14.24 21.16 16.41
N SER A 553 -14.50 22.36 15.91
CA SER A 553 -13.74 23.57 16.29
C SER A 553 -13.84 23.94 17.77
N SER A 554 -14.81 23.40 18.52
CA SER A 554 -14.87 23.61 19.98
C SER A 554 -13.72 22.94 20.74
N VAL A 555 -13.15 21.85 20.23
CA VAL A 555 -11.95 21.23 20.83
C VAL A 555 -10.75 22.19 20.78
N PHE A 556 -10.70 23.05 19.76
CA PHE A 556 -9.67 24.06 19.57
C PHE A 556 -10.02 25.42 20.23
N GLY A 557 -11.11 25.48 21.01
CA GLY A 557 -11.53 26.68 21.75
C GLY A 557 -12.26 27.72 20.90
N GLU A 558 -12.74 27.34 19.72
CA GLU A 558 -13.54 28.19 18.84
C GLU A 558 -15.04 27.83 18.91
N ASP A 559 -15.85 28.54 18.13
CA ASP A 559 -17.25 28.17 17.93
C ASP A 559 -17.33 26.81 17.22
N ARG A 560 -18.19 25.89 17.67
CA ARG A 560 -18.30 24.51 17.13
C ARG A 560 -18.56 24.47 15.62
N ASP A 561 -19.20 25.51 15.07
CA ASP A 561 -19.52 25.61 13.64
C ASP A 561 -18.46 26.40 12.83
N ALA A 562 -17.34 26.84 13.42
CA ALA A 562 -16.36 27.72 12.75
C ALA A 562 -15.78 27.13 11.45
N ALA A 563 -15.31 25.87 11.48
CA ALA A 563 -14.81 25.20 10.28
C ALA A 563 -15.89 25.04 9.20
N LEU A 564 -17.10 24.64 9.59
CA LEU A 564 -18.23 24.46 8.67
C LEU A 564 -18.67 25.79 8.04
N GLY A 565 -18.77 26.86 8.83
CA GLY A 565 -19.08 28.20 8.34
C GLY A 565 -18.02 28.73 7.38
N THR A 566 -16.75 28.38 7.60
CA THR A 566 -15.66 28.69 6.65
C THR A 566 -15.87 27.97 5.32
N LEU A 567 -16.17 26.67 5.34
CA LEU A 567 -16.46 25.89 4.13
C LEU A 567 -17.67 26.47 3.36
N VAL A 568 -18.77 26.77 4.02
CA VAL A 568 -19.96 27.39 3.38
C VAL A 568 -19.65 28.75 2.78
N SER A 569 -18.83 29.55 3.45
CA SER A 569 -18.38 30.84 2.91
C SER A 569 -17.60 30.64 1.60
N ARG A 570 -16.70 29.64 1.54
CA ARG A 570 -15.94 29.31 0.33
C ARG A 570 -16.81 28.75 -0.79
N LEU A 571 -17.79 27.89 -0.45
CA LEU A 571 -18.76 27.38 -1.41
C LEU A 571 -19.53 28.51 -2.10
N ASN A 572 -20.00 29.48 -1.32
CA ASN A 572 -20.72 30.66 -1.81
C ASN A 572 -19.83 31.63 -2.60
N GLU A 573 -18.58 31.81 -2.17
CA GLU A 573 -17.58 32.60 -2.90
C GLU A 573 -17.34 31.99 -4.29
N ALA A 574 -17.12 30.67 -4.38
CA ALA A 574 -16.92 29.97 -5.64
C ALA A 574 -18.19 29.96 -6.53
N ALA A 575 -19.38 29.86 -5.93
CA ALA A 575 -20.65 29.94 -6.65
C ALA A 575 -21.00 31.37 -7.11
N GLY A 576 -20.33 32.40 -6.58
CA GLY A 576 -20.61 33.82 -6.87
C GLY A 576 -21.96 34.32 -6.34
N THR A 577 -22.66 33.51 -5.55
CA THR A 577 -24.00 33.77 -4.99
C THR A 577 -24.14 33.10 -3.63
N THR A 578 -25.14 33.48 -2.83
CA THR A 578 -25.51 32.76 -1.60
C THR A 578 -26.33 31.53 -1.98
N ARG A 579 -25.63 30.47 -2.40
CA ARG A 579 -26.18 29.18 -2.80
C ARG A 579 -26.36 28.22 -1.63
N TRP A 580 -25.47 28.27 -0.65
CA TRP A 580 -25.37 27.32 0.45
C TRP A 580 -25.57 27.99 1.80
N ASP A 581 -26.15 27.24 2.72
CA ASP A 581 -26.18 27.51 4.15
C ASP A 581 -25.86 26.20 4.92
N PHE A 582 -25.57 26.29 6.21
CA PHE A 582 -25.35 25.12 7.06
C PHE A 582 -26.40 24.97 8.15
N VAL A 583 -26.61 23.74 8.60
CA VAL A 583 -27.43 23.45 9.79
C VAL A 583 -26.62 23.83 11.04
N PRO A 584 -27.06 24.82 11.83
CA PRO A 584 -26.34 25.19 13.05
C PRO A 584 -26.33 24.06 14.07
N SER A 585 -25.28 24.01 14.88
CA SER A 585 -25.25 23.16 16.06
C SER A 585 -26.39 23.53 17.02
N PRO A 586 -27.05 22.55 17.67
CA PRO A 586 -28.09 22.83 18.65
C PRO A 586 -27.49 23.43 19.93
N GLU A 587 -28.34 24.00 20.78
CA GLU A 587 -27.90 24.54 22.09
C GLU A 587 -27.33 23.44 23.00
N GLU A 588 -27.90 22.23 22.94
CA GLU A 588 -27.45 21.07 23.68
C GLU A 588 -26.54 20.19 22.81
N VAL A 589 -25.25 20.15 23.14
CA VAL A 589 -24.23 19.32 22.48
C VAL A 589 -23.63 18.33 23.47
N PRO A 590 -23.13 17.17 23.01
CA PRO A 590 -22.43 16.22 23.89
C PRO A 590 -21.24 16.87 24.62
N THR A 591 -20.92 16.39 25.82
CA THR A 591 -19.86 17.00 26.64
C THR A 591 -18.45 16.56 26.26
N ASP A 592 -18.33 15.35 25.72
CA ASP A 592 -17.09 14.74 25.28
C ASP A 592 -17.32 14.31 23.83
N GLU A 593 -16.65 14.99 22.89
CA GLU A 593 -16.77 14.72 21.46
C GLU A 593 -15.38 14.48 20.86
N ASP A 594 -15.35 13.74 19.76
CA ASP A 594 -14.17 13.59 18.94
C ASP A 594 -13.75 14.93 18.30
N VAL A 595 -12.47 15.04 17.91
CA VAL A 595 -11.93 16.21 17.17
C VAL A 595 -12.55 16.37 15.79
N ILE A 596 -13.20 15.31 15.29
CA ILE A 596 -14.01 15.27 14.07
C ILE A 596 -15.49 15.22 14.45
N ARG A 597 -16.32 15.92 13.68
CA ARG A 597 -17.78 15.82 13.76
C ARG A 597 -18.43 15.59 12.40
N THR A 598 -19.70 15.22 12.45
CA THR A 598 -20.59 15.24 11.28
C THR A 598 -21.25 16.62 11.12
N ALA A 599 -21.68 16.94 9.90
CA ALA A 599 -22.33 18.21 9.57
C ALA A 599 -23.33 18.07 8.42
N LEU A 600 -24.24 19.04 8.30
CA LEU A 600 -25.18 19.16 7.18
C LEU A 600 -25.10 20.55 6.57
N ILE A 601 -24.96 20.62 5.25
CA ILE A 601 -25.14 21.83 4.44
C ILE A 601 -26.34 21.67 3.52
N TYR A 602 -26.95 22.77 3.11
CA TYR A 602 -28.15 22.73 2.28
C TYR A 602 -28.26 23.96 1.39
N GLN A 603 -29.05 23.84 0.32
CA GLN A 603 -29.41 24.95 -0.55
C GLN A 603 -30.72 25.59 -0.06
N PRO A 604 -30.71 26.80 0.56
CA PRO A 604 -31.91 27.42 1.12
C PRO A 604 -32.99 27.79 0.09
N ALA A 605 -32.61 27.82 -1.19
CA ALA A 605 -33.54 28.01 -2.30
C ALA A 605 -34.42 26.78 -2.57
N GLU A 606 -34.00 25.58 -2.14
CA GLU A 606 -34.66 24.31 -2.44
C GLU A 606 -35.30 23.68 -1.20
N VAL A 607 -34.71 23.88 -0.03
CA VAL A 607 -35.22 23.32 1.23
C VAL A 607 -35.09 24.32 2.38
N ALA A 608 -35.83 24.10 3.46
CA ALA A 608 -35.63 24.81 4.72
C ALA A 608 -35.56 23.83 5.90
N PRO A 609 -34.64 24.01 6.86
CA PRO A 609 -34.63 23.23 8.09
C PRO A 609 -35.89 23.52 8.93
N GLN A 610 -36.41 22.49 9.57
CA GLN A 610 -37.53 22.57 10.50
C GLN A 610 -37.03 22.40 11.94
N ASN A 611 -37.32 23.40 12.78
CA ASN A 611 -36.85 23.48 14.17
C ASN A 611 -35.31 23.41 14.27
N ASP A 612 -34.80 23.34 15.50
CA ASP A 612 -33.37 23.14 15.77
C ASP A 612 -32.97 21.69 15.46
N SER A 613 -31.71 21.48 15.09
CA SER A 613 -31.12 20.16 14.88
C SER A 613 -31.02 19.39 16.20
N THR A 614 -30.68 18.09 16.13
CA THR A 614 -30.46 17.28 17.35
C THR A 614 -29.27 16.35 17.14
N ILE A 615 -28.41 16.27 18.15
CA ILE A 615 -27.26 15.35 18.18
C ILE A 615 -27.61 14.16 19.05
N LEU A 616 -27.24 12.95 18.60
CA LEU A 616 -27.35 11.74 19.41
C LEU A 616 -26.25 11.71 20.48
N ASP A 617 -26.62 11.98 21.73
CA ASP A 617 -25.73 11.88 22.89
C ASP A 617 -25.89 10.51 23.59
N ASP A 618 -25.24 9.48 23.04
CA ASP A 618 -25.12 8.15 23.64
C ASP A 618 -23.65 7.73 23.78
N GLN A 619 -23.01 8.23 24.83
CA GLN A 619 -21.62 7.91 25.16
C GLN A 619 -21.37 6.41 25.42
N ALA A 620 -22.40 5.58 25.63
CA ALA A 620 -22.20 4.13 25.77
C ALA A 620 -21.94 3.44 24.41
N ALA A 621 -22.30 4.09 23.30
CA ALA A 621 -22.11 3.62 21.93
C ALA A 621 -21.10 4.47 21.13
N PHE A 622 -21.05 5.79 21.38
CA PHE A 622 -20.29 6.74 20.56
C PHE A 622 -19.05 7.34 21.23
N SER A 623 -18.66 6.92 22.44
CA SER A 623 -17.44 7.44 23.10
C SER A 623 -16.13 7.24 22.34
N ASN A 624 -16.11 6.42 21.29
CA ASN A 624 -14.96 6.18 20.41
C ASN A 624 -15.28 6.44 18.93
N ALA A 625 -16.37 7.15 18.65
CA ALA A 625 -16.81 7.50 17.30
C ALA A 625 -17.41 8.92 17.30
N ARG A 626 -18.07 9.30 16.20
CA ARG A 626 -18.62 10.64 16.04
C ARG A 626 -20.13 10.59 16.20
N GLU A 627 -20.67 11.49 17.00
CA GLU A 627 -22.08 11.57 17.31
C GLU A 627 -22.92 11.95 16.07
N PRO A 628 -23.97 11.18 15.75
CA PRO A 628 -24.87 11.49 14.64
C PRO A 628 -25.64 12.80 14.80
N LEU A 629 -25.79 13.56 13.70
CA LEU A 629 -26.55 14.80 13.62
C LEU A 629 -27.84 14.62 12.82
N SER A 630 -28.98 14.99 13.40
CA SER A 630 -30.31 14.91 12.79
C SER A 630 -30.87 16.30 12.47
N GLN A 631 -31.43 16.46 11.27
CA GLN A 631 -32.21 17.64 10.86
C GLN A 631 -33.37 17.23 9.95
N ALA A 632 -34.56 17.77 10.24
CA ALA A 632 -35.70 17.68 9.33
C ALA A 632 -35.68 18.85 8.33
N PHE A 633 -35.95 18.58 7.06
CA PHE A 633 -36.02 19.57 5.98
C PHE A 633 -37.36 19.52 5.29
N THR A 634 -37.88 20.68 4.91
CA THR A 634 -39.09 20.82 4.10
C THR A 634 -38.72 21.35 2.70
N PRO A 635 -39.03 20.62 1.62
CA PRO A 635 -38.86 21.10 0.24
C PRO A 635 -39.63 22.38 -0.05
N ARG A 636 -39.11 23.17 -0.99
CA ARG A 636 -39.80 24.28 -1.62
C ARG A 636 -40.33 23.85 -2.99
N ASP A 637 -41.55 24.25 -3.30
CA ASP A 637 -42.10 24.12 -4.64
C ASP A 637 -41.50 25.17 -5.60
N GLU A 638 -41.88 25.12 -6.88
CA GLU A 638 -41.41 26.07 -7.90
C GLU A 638 -41.76 27.54 -7.58
N SER A 639 -42.76 27.77 -6.73
CA SER A 639 -43.14 29.11 -6.29
C SER A 639 -42.33 29.60 -5.08
N GLY A 640 -41.51 28.73 -4.49
CA GLY A 640 -40.69 28.97 -3.31
C GLY A 640 -41.41 28.71 -1.98
N GLU A 641 -42.65 28.20 -2.02
CA GLU A 641 -43.44 27.89 -0.82
C GLU A 641 -43.09 26.51 -0.27
N LEU A 642 -43.17 26.36 1.06
CA LEU A 642 -42.77 25.13 1.75
C LEU A 642 -43.86 24.05 1.65
N GLU A 643 -43.48 22.86 1.18
CA GLU A 643 -44.33 21.69 1.08
C GLU A 643 -44.24 20.82 2.33
N ALA A 644 -44.86 21.27 3.43
CA ALA A 644 -44.77 20.61 4.74
C ALA A 644 -45.08 19.09 4.72
N ALA A 645 -45.91 18.62 3.80
CA ALA A 645 -46.26 17.21 3.66
C ALA A 645 -45.13 16.33 3.07
N LYS A 646 -44.11 16.94 2.45
CA LYS A 646 -42.89 16.30 1.94
C LYS A 646 -41.69 16.49 2.88
N THR A 647 -41.92 16.90 4.13
CA THR A 647 -40.84 17.04 5.11
C THR A 647 -40.11 15.72 5.28
N PHE A 648 -38.79 15.70 5.20
CA PHE A 648 -37.98 14.50 5.35
C PHE A 648 -36.88 14.71 6.40
N LEU A 649 -36.46 13.61 7.03
CA LEU A 649 -35.42 13.59 8.05
C LEU A 649 -34.11 13.11 7.46
N SER A 650 -33.04 13.86 7.68
CA SER A 650 -31.66 13.50 7.34
C SER A 650 -30.86 13.29 8.62
N ILE A 651 -30.28 12.10 8.81
CA ILE A 651 -29.42 11.79 9.94
C ILE A 651 -28.02 11.44 9.44
N SER A 652 -27.07 12.35 9.66
CA SER A 652 -25.66 12.18 9.31
C SER A 652 -24.94 11.32 10.35
N ASN A 653 -24.08 10.40 9.93
CA ASN A 653 -23.30 9.55 10.83
C ASN A 653 -21.85 9.31 10.34
N HIS A 654 -20.96 8.98 11.26
CA HIS A 654 -19.60 8.51 10.96
C HIS A 654 -19.16 7.51 12.04
N PHE A 655 -19.25 6.22 11.72
CA PHE A 655 -19.02 5.11 12.65
C PHE A 655 -17.54 4.87 12.92
N LYS A 656 -17.25 4.07 13.96
CA LYS A 656 -15.87 3.69 14.30
C LYS A 656 -15.20 2.93 13.15
N SER A 657 -14.01 3.39 12.77
CA SER A 657 -13.23 2.81 11.67
C SER A 657 -12.84 1.34 11.88
N LYS A 658 -12.59 0.62 10.78
CA LYS A 658 -12.22 -0.82 10.76
C LYS A 658 -10.76 -1.09 11.14
N GLY A 659 -9.92 -0.05 11.15
CA GLY A 659 -8.45 -0.17 11.31
C GLY A 659 -7.97 -0.26 12.76
N SER A 660 -8.78 0.15 13.74
CA SER A 660 -8.40 0.11 15.16
C SER A 660 -9.60 -0.21 16.03
N GLY A 661 -9.34 -0.79 17.21
CA GLY A 661 -10.38 -1.19 18.15
C GLY A 661 -9.82 -2.09 19.23
N GLU A 662 -10.30 -1.90 20.46
CA GLU A 662 -9.92 -2.73 21.60
C GLU A 662 -11.17 -3.18 22.37
N GLY A 663 -11.00 -4.24 23.16
CA GLY A 663 -12.04 -4.77 24.02
C GLY A 663 -12.87 -5.89 23.37
N PRO A 664 -13.76 -6.53 24.16
CA PRO A 664 -14.36 -7.80 23.77
C PRO A 664 -15.24 -7.70 22.51
N GLY A 665 -14.88 -8.45 21.47
CA GLY A 665 -15.61 -8.49 20.20
C GLY A 665 -15.21 -7.39 19.22
N ASN A 666 -14.23 -6.57 19.57
CA ASN A 666 -13.64 -5.56 18.69
C ASN A 666 -12.33 -6.02 18.07
N GLU A 667 -11.82 -7.20 18.43
CA GLU A 667 -10.68 -7.82 17.78
C GLU A 667 -11.03 -8.28 16.36
N ASP A 668 -10.12 -8.07 15.41
CA ASP A 668 -10.26 -8.66 14.07
C ASP A 668 -10.27 -10.19 14.14
N SER A 669 -11.41 -10.77 13.77
CA SER A 669 -11.63 -12.21 13.80
C SER A 669 -11.22 -12.93 12.51
N GLY A 670 -10.73 -12.19 11.51
CA GLY A 670 -10.36 -12.73 10.19
C GLY A 670 -11.56 -13.14 9.34
N ASP A 671 -12.75 -12.62 9.64
CA ASP A 671 -14.01 -12.90 8.93
C ASP A 671 -14.36 -11.85 7.86
N GLY A 672 -13.52 -10.82 7.73
CA GLY A 672 -13.64 -9.71 6.78
C GLY A 672 -14.18 -8.41 7.38
N GLN A 673 -14.64 -8.41 8.64
CA GLN A 673 -15.25 -7.22 9.25
C GLN A 673 -14.23 -6.23 9.84
N GLY A 674 -12.99 -6.66 10.07
CA GLY A 674 -11.94 -5.86 10.70
C GLY A 674 -12.23 -5.57 12.18
N ASN A 675 -11.46 -4.66 12.78
CA ASN A 675 -11.60 -4.29 14.18
C ASN A 675 -12.90 -3.50 14.44
N SER A 676 -13.27 -3.37 15.71
CA SER A 676 -14.40 -2.56 16.21
C SER A 676 -15.79 -2.97 15.71
N ASN A 677 -15.97 -4.21 15.26
CA ASN A 677 -17.28 -4.69 14.80
C ASN A 677 -18.35 -4.65 15.92
N ALA A 678 -18.02 -5.07 17.14
CA ALA A 678 -18.99 -5.04 18.25
C ALA A 678 -19.44 -3.60 18.60
N ASP A 679 -18.52 -2.63 18.56
CA ASP A 679 -18.85 -1.22 18.74
C ASP A 679 -19.73 -0.68 17.61
N ARG A 680 -19.40 -0.97 16.34
CA ARG A 680 -20.24 -0.58 15.19
C ARG A 680 -21.65 -1.17 15.28
N VAL A 681 -21.81 -2.42 15.74
CA VAL A 681 -23.13 -3.02 15.99
C VAL A 681 -23.89 -2.28 17.10
N LYS A 682 -23.18 -1.79 18.12
CA LYS A 682 -23.75 -1.00 19.22
C LYS A 682 -24.21 0.37 18.72
N GLN A 683 -23.38 1.03 17.91
CA GLN A 683 -23.65 2.30 17.24
C GLN A 683 -24.88 2.18 16.33
N ALA A 684 -24.98 1.10 15.55
CA ALA A 684 -26.13 0.83 14.69
C ALA A 684 -27.44 0.75 15.48
N LYS A 685 -27.44 0.04 16.62
CA LYS A 685 -28.64 -0.07 17.48
C LYS A 685 -29.07 1.26 18.07
N SER A 686 -28.10 2.02 18.58
CA SER A 686 -28.33 3.36 19.13
C SER A 686 -28.88 4.31 18.07
N LEU A 687 -28.32 4.29 16.85
CA LEU A 687 -28.80 5.09 15.73
C LEU A 687 -30.22 4.71 15.27
N VAL A 688 -30.60 3.43 15.27
CA VAL A 688 -31.99 3.01 14.98
C VAL A 688 -32.98 3.55 16.01
N GLU A 689 -32.64 3.48 17.30
CA GLU A 689 -33.49 4.03 18.36
C GLU A 689 -33.64 5.54 18.21
N PHE A 690 -32.53 6.25 18.00
CA PHE A 690 -32.52 7.69 17.73
C PHE A 690 -33.35 8.08 16.51
N ALA A 691 -33.19 7.38 15.39
CA ALA A 691 -33.96 7.62 14.17
C ALA A 691 -35.48 7.50 14.42
N SER A 692 -35.90 6.53 15.24
CA SER A 692 -37.32 6.38 15.61
C SER A 692 -37.82 7.52 16.51
N GLU A 693 -36.98 8.11 17.35
CA GLU A 693 -37.33 9.27 18.16
C GLU A 693 -37.47 10.52 17.30
N GLN A 694 -36.49 10.76 16.41
CA GLN A 694 -36.48 11.89 15.50
C GLN A 694 -37.61 11.83 14.48
N GLN A 695 -37.96 10.63 13.98
CA GLN A 695 -39.15 10.40 13.16
C GLN A 695 -40.42 10.93 13.83
N LYS A 696 -40.61 10.63 15.13
CA LYS A 696 -41.77 11.10 15.90
C LYS A 696 -41.73 12.59 16.17
N ALA A 697 -40.55 13.17 16.36
CA ALA A 697 -40.37 14.60 16.59
C ALA A 697 -40.67 15.44 15.35
N ALA A 698 -40.27 14.95 14.17
CA ALA A 698 -40.50 15.59 12.88
C ALA A 698 -41.91 15.36 12.31
N ASP A 699 -42.66 14.38 12.82
CA ASP A 699 -43.96 13.94 12.27
C ASP A 699 -43.87 13.61 10.77
N SER A 700 -42.82 12.86 10.40
CA SER A 700 -42.54 12.47 9.02
C SER A 700 -42.28 10.97 8.90
N ASP A 701 -42.74 10.37 7.81
CA ASP A 701 -42.45 8.99 7.42
C ASP A 701 -41.21 8.88 6.51
N PHE A 702 -40.65 10.00 6.07
CA PHE A 702 -39.50 10.04 5.15
C PHE A 702 -38.19 10.19 5.95
N VAL A 703 -37.61 9.06 6.39
CA VAL A 703 -36.39 9.00 7.20
C VAL A 703 -35.22 8.42 6.41
N TYR A 704 -34.12 9.17 6.36
CA TYR A 704 -32.88 8.79 5.70
C TYR A 704 -31.68 8.86 6.67
N LEU A 705 -30.92 7.77 6.75
CA LEU A 705 -29.62 7.71 7.43
C LEU A 705 -28.54 7.76 6.36
N LEU A 706 -27.61 8.69 6.46
CA LEU A 706 -26.58 8.88 5.46
C LEU A 706 -25.24 9.14 6.13
N GLY A 707 -24.16 8.61 5.57
CA GLY A 707 -22.82 8.79 6.12
C GLY A 707 -21.91 7.61 5.86
N ASP A 708 -20.74 7.65 6.53
CA ASP A 708 -19.77 6.57 6.53
C ASP A 708 -20.05 5.62 7.70
N PHE A 709 -20.62 4.47 7.38
CA PHE A 709 -20.95 3.45 8.38
C PHE A 709 -19.74 2.59 8.76
N ASN A 710 -18.60 2.77 8.09
CA ASN A 710 -17.39 1.97 8.21
C ASN A 710 -17.70 0.46 8.18
N SER A 711 -18.69 0.08 7.37
CA SER A 711 -19.19 -1.28 7.29
C SER A 711 -19.71 -1.60 5.89
N TYR A 712 -19.30 -2.75 5.36
CA TYR A 712 -19.77 -3.24 4.07
C TYR A 712 -21.18 -3.83 4.18
N THR A 713 -21.90 -3.90 3.07
CA THR A 713 -23.35 -4.13 3.00
C THR A 713 -23.83 -5.40 3.74
N GLN A 714 -23.03 -6.46 3.83
CA GLN A 714 -23.40 -7.73 4.47
C GLN A 714 -22.87 -7.90 5.90
N GLU A 715 -22.17 -6.92 6.43
CA GLU A 715 -21.59 -6.94 7.77
C GLU A 715 -22.61 -6.69 8.88
N ASP A 716 -22.31 -7.16 10.08
CA ASP A 716 -23.26 -7.19 11.20
C ASP A 716 -23.90 -5.83 11.55
N PRO A 717 -23.19 -4.68 11.51
CA PRO A 717 -23.80 -3.37 11.74
C PRO A 717 -24.91 -3.06 10.72
N MET A 718 -24.71 -3.37 9.44
CA MET A 718 -25.69 -3.11 8.38
C MET A 718 -26.97 -3.93 8.56
N GLN A 719 -26.83 -5.13 9.09
CA GLN A 719 -27.97 -6.03 9.33
C GLN A 719 -28.92 -5.50 10.40
N VAL A 720 -28.41 -4.73 11.36
CA VAL A 720 -29.26 -4.06 12.38
C VAL A 720 -30.24 -3.10 11.70
N PHE A 721 -29.80 -2.36 10.69
CA PHE A 721 -30.67 -1.42 9.95
C PHE A 721 -31.68 -2.16 9.09
N TYR A 722 -31.28 -3.24 8.41
CA TYR A 722 -32.20 -4.04 7.60
C TYR A 722 -33.28 -4.71 8.45
N GLU A 723 -32.91 -5.24 9.62
CA GLU A 723 -33.87 -5.78 10.59
C GLU A 723 -34.82 -4.71 11.13
N ALA A 724 -34.37 -3.45 11.19
CA ALA A 724 -35.18 -2.30 11.58
C ALA A 724 -36.06 -1.75 10.44
N GLY A 725 -35.98 -2.31 9.23
CA GLY A 725 -36.81 -1.94 8.08
C GLY A 725 -36.21 -0.87 7.18
N PHE A 726 -34.92 -0.56 7.31
CA PHE A 726 -34.22 0.28 6.34
C PHE A 726 -33.76 -0.56 5.13
N LYS A 727 -33.62 0.11 3.99
CA LYS A 727 -32.98 -0.42 2.79
C LYS A 727 -31.81 0.46 2.40
N ASP A 728 -30.73 -0.16 1.95
CA ASP A 728 -29.64 0.56 1.30
C ASP A 728 -30.05 0.95 -0.12
N VAL A 729 -30.04 2.25 -0.38
CA VAL A 729 -30.46 2.82 -1.66
C VAL A 729 -29.44 2.54 -2.75
N ALA A 730 -28.14 2.65 -2.44
CA ALA A 730 -27.10 2.48 -3.44
C ALA A 730 -27.08 1.03 -3.93
N ALA A 731 -27.08 0.05 -3.02
CA ALA A 731 -27.11 -1.37 -3.35
C ALA A 731 -28.34 -1.81 -4.18
N GLU A 732 -29.46 -1.09 -4.08
CA GLU A 732 -30.71 -1.41 -4.80
C GLU A 732 -30.85 -0.68 -6.15
N LYS A 733 -30.13 0.42 -6.37
CA LYS A 733 -30.36 1.35 -7.50
C LYS A 733 -29.13 1.55 -8.39
N THR A 734 -27.93 1.15 -7.95
CA THR A 734 -26.67 1.32 -8.69
C THR A 734 -25.76 0.10 -8.48
N ASP A 735 -24.85 -0.13 -9.43
CA ASP A 735 -23.80 -1.14 -9.40
C ASP A 735 -22.42 -0.58 -8.99
N LYS A 736 -22.36 0.72 -8.74
CA LYS A 736 -21.15 1.42 -8.28
C LYS A 736 -20.95 1.35 -6.78
N SER A 737 -19.70 1.46 -6.35
CA SER A 737 -19.28 1.38 -4.96
C SER A 737 -18.59 2.67 -4.51
N THR A 738 -18.53 2.89 -3.18
CA THR A 738 -18.00 4.15 -2.61
C THR A 738 -16.54 4.10 -2.21
N TYR A 739 -15.95 2.90 -2.17
CA TYR A 739 -14.63 2.69 -1.60
C TYR A 739 -13.84 1.55 -2.29
N VAL A 740 -12.52 1.66 -2.28
CA VAL A 740 -11.59 0.63 -2.77
C VAL A 740 -10.49 0.41 -1.74
N TYR A 741 -10.28 -0.85 -1.34
CA TYR A 741 -9.24 -1.22 -0.38
C TYR A 741 -8.60 -2.54 -0.75
N GLN A 742 -7.26 -2.59 -0.83
CA GLN A 742 -6.52 -3.80 -1.23
C GLN A 742 -7.08 -4.42 -2.52
N SER A 743 -7.32 -3.57 -3.51
CA SER A 743 -7.90 -3.94 -4.81
C SER A 743 -9.33 -4.50 -4.73
N ARG A 744 -9.99 -4.46 -3.57
CA ARG A 744 -11.39 -4.87 -3.38
C ARG A 744 -12.31 -3.65 -3.41
N THR A 745 -13.29 -3.69 -4.30
CA THR A 745 -14.29 -2.64 -4.50
C THR A 745 -15.56 -2.94 -3.69
N GLY A 746 -16.04 -1.99 -2.89
CA GLY A 746 -17.26 -2.13 -2.08
C GLY A 746 -17.68 -0.81 -1.43
N SER A 747 -18.79 -0.78 -0.69
CA SER A 747 -19.31 0.47 -0.12
C SER A 747 -19.19 0.56 1.40
N LEU A 748 -18.65 1.70 1.89
CA LEU A 748 -18.65 2.07 3.32
C LEU A 748 -19.61 3.24 3.59
N ASP A 749 -19.74 4.16 2.63
CA ASP A 749 -20.76 5.20 2.64
C ASP A 749 -22.07 4.67 2.09
N HIS A 750 -23.15 4.89 2.85
CA HIS A 750 -24.48 4.43 2.50
C HIS A 750 -25.52 5.54 2.64
N VAL A 751 -26.60 5.42 1.89
CA VAL A 751 -27.86 6.13 2.16
C VAL A 751 -28.91 5.06 2.44
N LEU A 752 -29.36 4.99 3.70
CA LEU A 752 -30.37 4.04 4.15
C LEU A 752 -31.72 4.73 4.27
N ALA A 753 -32.72 4.23 3.57
CA ALA A 753 -34.08 4.78 3.60
C ALA A 753 -35.03 3.83 4.34
N LEU A 754 -35.87 4.39 5.22
CA LEU A 754 -36.89 3.60 5.92
C LEU A 754 -37.97 3.12 4.96
N ASP A 755 -38.08 1.80 4.78
CA ASP A 755 -39.09 1.15 3.91
C ASP A 755 -40.22 0.49 4.73
N ALA A 756 -40.56 1.10 5.86
CA ALA A 756 -41.72 0.70 6.65
C ALA A 756 -42.93 1.54 6.23
N SER A 757 -43.94 0.91 5.62
CA SER A 757 -45.25 1.55 5.41
C SER A 757 -45.82 2.00 6.75
N SER A 758 -46.06 3.30 6.90
CA SER A 758 -46.81 3.77 8.05
C SER A 758 -48.24 3.24 7.97
N SER A 759 -48.69 2.60 9.05
CA SER A 759 -50.10 2.26 9.24
C SER A 759 -50.97 3.50 9.50
N ASN A 760 -50.38 4.70 9.43
CA ASN A 760 -51.02 5.98 9.68
C ASN A 760 -51.66 6.51 8.39
N GLY A 761 -52.58 5.71 7.84
CA GLY A 761 -53.39 6.07 6.70
C GLY A 761 -54.24 7.32 6.97
N SER A 762 -53.71 8.47 6.61
CA SER A 762 -54.49 9.65 6.25
C SER A 762 -54.43 9.81 4.74
N ASN A 763 -55.21 8.97 4.06
CA ASN A 763 -55.51 9.12 2.64
C ASN A 763 -56.13 10.52 2.42
N GLY A 764 -55.33 11.46 1.94
CA GLY A 764 -55.72 12.83 1.65
C GLY A 764 -56.70 12.87 0.50
N SER A 765 -57.99 12.97 0.81
CA SER A 765 -59.02 13.29 -0.17
C SER A 765 -58.91 14.77 -0.58
N ASN A 766 -58.16 15.06 -1.66
CA ASN A 766 -58.46 16.06 -2.69
C ASN A 766 -57.20 16.39 -3.51
N GLY A 767 -57.11 15.85 -4.73
CA GLY A 767 -56.48 16.51 -5.89
C GLY A 767 -54.97 16.80 -5.90
N SER A 768 -54.22 16.52 -4.83
CA SER A 768 -52.75 16.49 -4.82
C SER A 768 -52.26 15.15 -5.35
N ALA A 769 -51.13 15.11 -6.07
CA ALA A 769 -50.41 13.87 -6.33
C ALA A 769 -50.27 13.07 -5.03
N ALA A 770 -50.53 11.77 -5.08
CA ALA A 770 -50.46 10.93 -3.88
C ALA A 770 -49.00 10.89 -3.40
N LEU A 771 -48.77 11.21 -2.12
CA LEU A 771 -47.44 11.09 -1.53
C LEU A 771 -46.98 9.63 -1.54
N PRO A 772 -45.66 9.37 -1.65
CA PRO A 772 -45.09 8.04 -1.51
C PRO A 772 -45.44 7.39 -0.17
N SER A 773 -45.52 6.05 -0.14
CA SER A 773 -45.91 5.28 1.05
C SER A 773 -44.79 5.03 2.08
N SER A 774 -43.53 5.24 1.69
CA SER A 774 -42.34 5.10 2.54
C SER A 774 -41.23 6.05 2.07
N ALA A 775 -40.15 6.17 2.85
CA ALA A 775 -38.96 6.92 2.45
C ALA A 775 -38.28 6.31 1.22
N PHE A 776 -38.27 4.98 1.10
CA PHE A 776 -37.69 4.29 -0.04
C PHE A 776 -38.54 4.47 -1.32
N ASP A 777 -39.87 4.45 -1.20
CA ASP A 777 -40.79 4.72 -2.33
C ASP A 777 -40.69 6.16 -2.85
N ALA A 778 -40.21 7.09 -2.03
CA ALA A 778 -40.00 8.49 -2.43
C ALA A 778 -38.74 8.68 -3.29
N ILE A 779 -37.89 7.66 -3.47
CA ILE A 779 -36.63 7.76 -4.20
C ILE A 779 -36.86 7.54 -5.70
N ILE A 780 -36.48 8.54 -6.48
CA ILE A 780 -36.58 8.52 -7.94
C ILE A 780 -35.37 7.82 -8.56
N GLY A 781 -34.17 8.23 -8.15
CA GLY A 781 -32.91 7.69 -8.64
C GLY A 781 -31.79 7.85 -7.62
N ALA A 782 -30.67 7.19 -7.90
CA ALA A 782 -29.45 7.28 -7.10
C ALA A 782 -28.22 7.12 -7.99
N ASP A 783 -27.10 7.71 -7.57
CA ASP A 783 -25.79 7.50 -8.17
C ASP A 783 -24.72 7.49 -7.08
N VAL A 784 -23.63 6.76 -7.34
CA VAL A 784 -22.35 7.00 -6.67
C VAL A 784 -21.49 7.75 -7.66
N TRP A 785 -21.04 8.95 -7.32
CA TRP A 785 -20.21 9.72 -8.22
C TRP A 785 -18.75 9.40 -7.97
N ASN A 786 -18.22 8.44 -8.72
CA ASN A 786 -16.84 7.95 -8.55
C ASN A 786 -15.81 9.00 -9.00
N ILE A 787 -15.40 9.87 -8.08
CA ILE A 787 -14.41 10.93 -8.29
C ILE A 787 -13.20 10.82 -7.36
N ASN A 788 -13.20 9.90 -6.41
CA ASN A 788 -12.28 9.84 -5.28
C ASN A 788 -11.64 8.46 -5.15
N SER A 789 -12.41 7.44 -4.74
CA SER A 789 -11.85 6.12 -4.38
C SER A 789 -11.20 5.41 -5.57
N VAL A 790 -11.69 5.70 -6.78
CA VAL A 790 -11.19 5.14 -8.04
C VAL A 790 -9.97 5.87 -8.61
N GLU A 791 -9.61 7.03 -8.08
CA GLU A 791 -8.49 7.86 -8.56
C GLU A 791 -7.18 7.53 -7.82
N ALA A 792 -6.05 7.67 -8.52
CA ALA A 792 -4.73 7.45 -7.93
C ALA A 792 -4.45 8.42 -6.77
N LEU A 793 -3.83 7.91 -5.70
CA LEU A 793 -3.50 8.66 -4.48
C LEU A 793 -2.63 9.90 -4.76
N ALA A 794 -1.77 9.86 -5.79
CA ALA A 794 -0.89 10.96 -6.16
C ALA A 794 -1.64 12.26 -6.55
N LEU A 795 -2.92 12.16 -6.93
CA LEU A 795 -3.77 13.30 -7.29
C LEU A 795 -4.32 14.06 -6.07
N GLU A 796 -4.22 13.48 -4.88
CA GLU A 796 -4.73 14.04 -3.63
C GLU A 796 -3.87 15.23 -3.18
N TYR A 797 -4.48 16.23 -2.54
CA TYR A 797 -3.72 17.39 -2.03
C TYR A 797 -2.60 16.99 -1.06
N SER A 798 -2.80 15.89 -0.32
CA SER A 798 -1.88 15.38 0.69
C SER A 798 -0.63 14.71 0.10
N ARG A 799 -0.53 14.60 -1.23
CA ARG A 799 0.66 14.14 -1.98
C ARG A 799 1.28 15.22 -2.86
N PHE A 800 0.84 16.47 -2.69
CA PHE A 800 1.36 17.60 -3.45
C PHE A 800 2.90 17.65 -3.41
N ASN A 801 3.53 17.65 -4.60
CA ASN A 801 4.98 17.73 -4.77
C ASN A 801 5.80 16.61 -4.05
N TYR A 802 5.22 15.43 -3.83
CA TYR A 802 5.96 14.29 -3.26
C TYR A 802 6.93 13.66 -4.26
N ASN A 803 6.65 13.81 -5.55
CA ASN A 803 7.44 13.30 -6.66
C ASN A 803 7.87 14.44 -7.60
N ALA A 804 8.78 14.17 -8.54
CA ALA A 804 9.17 15.10 -9.60
C ALA A 804 7.99 15.57 -10.47
N GLY A 805 7.00 14.71 -10.69
CA GLY A 805 5.72 15.09 -11.28
C GLY A 805 4.80 15.75 -10.25
N ASP A 806 4.26 16.93 -10.59
CA ASP A 806 3.16 17.53 -9.83
C ASP A 806 1.83 17.11 -10.45
N PHE A 807 1.09 16.30 -9.69
CA PHE A 807 -0.17 15.70 -10.12
C PHE A 807 -1.38 16.37 -9.49
N TYR A 808 -1.20 17.39 -8.63
CA TYR A 808 -2.33 18.14 -8.10
C TYR A 808 -2.99 19.00 -9.19
N ALA A 809 -4.31 18.87 -9.30
CA ALA A 809 -5.15 19.77 -10.09
C ALA A 809 -6.22 20.42 -9.21
N PRO A 810 -6.59 21.70 -9.44
CA PRO A 810 -7.64 22.38 -8.68
C PRO A 810 -9.04 22.00 -9.20
N ASP A 811 -9.35 20.71 -9.22
CA ASP A 811 -10.59 20.09 -9.70
C ASP A 811 -11.26 19.18 -8.66
N GLN A 812 -12.36 18.53 -8.99
CA GLN A 812 -13.10 17.66 -8.05
C GLN A 812 -12.46 16.30 -7.78
N PHE A 813 -11.51 15.85 -8.61
CA PHE A 813 -11.02 14.47 -8.56
C PHE A 813 -10.05 14.27 -7.40
N ARG A 814 -10.16 13.15 -6.68
CA ARG A 814 -9.38 12.84 -5.48
C ARG A 814 -9.42 13.98 -4.44
N ALA A 815 -10.62 14.54 -4.23
CA ALA A 815 -10.91 15.44 -3.13
C ALA A 815 -10.97 14.70 -1.78
N SER A 816 -11.25 13.39 -1.83
CA SER A 816 -11.32 12.46 -0.71
C SER A 816 -10.85 11.07 -1.13
N ASP A 817 -10.82 10.13 -0.21
CA ASP A 817 -10.68 8.69 -0.43
C ASP A 817 -12.04 7.96 -0.56
N HIS A 818 -13.14 8.65 -0.28
CA HIS A 818 -14.51 8.14 -0.39
C HIS A 818 -15.31 8.83 -1.51
N ASP A 819 -16.11 8.08 -2.27
CA ASP A 819 -16.98 8.64 -3.30
C ASP A 819 -18.35 9.09 -2.74
N PRO A 820 -18.86 10.26 -3.15
CA PRO A 820 -20.17 10.71 -2.69
C PRO A 820 -21.31 9.86 -3.26
N VAL A 821 -22.29 9.56 -2.41
CA VAL A 821 -23.58 8.95 -2.79
C VAL A 821 -24.62 10.04 -2.89
N VAL A 822 -25.42 10.07 -3.96
CA VAL A 822 -26.50 11.05 -4.15
C VAL A 822 -27.81 10.35 -4.51
N VAL A 823 -28.92 10.80 -3.93
CA VAL A 823 -30.26 10.24 -4.13
C VAL A 823 -31.27 11.34 -4.43
N GLY A 824 -32.16 11.11 -5.39
CA GLY A 824 -33.22 12.03 -5.80
C GLY A 824 -34.53 11.67 -5.13
N LEU A 825 -35.21 12.66 -4.55
CA LEU A 825 -36.43 12.48 -3.76
C LEU A 825 -37.62 13.22 -4.39
N PHE A 826 -38.77 12.56 -4.31
CA PHE A 826 -40.09 13.02 -4.74
C PHE A 826 -40.18 13.33 -6.23
N GLU A 827 -41.22 12.85 -6.90
CA GLU A 827 -41.48 13.24 -8.28
C GLU A 827 -41.69 14.77 -8.36
N PRO A 828 -41.09 15.45 -9.35
CA PRO A 828 -41.44 16.84 -9.66
C PRO A 828 -42.95 16.94 -9.93
N ALA A 829 -43.55 18.08 -9.59
CA ALA A 829 -44.95 18.30 -9.98
C ALA A 829 -45.02 18.39 -11.52
N ASP A 830 -45.85 17.56 -12.16
CA ASP A 830 -46.07 17.65 -13.60
C ASP A 830 -46.57 19.07 -13.97
N ASP A 831 -45.89 19.76 -14.89
CA ASP A 831 -46.46 20.91 -15.58
C ASP A 831 -47.60 20.37 -16.47
N ASP A 832 -48.81 20.33 -15.92
CA ASP A 832 -50.05 20.00 -16.63
C ASP A 832 -50.31 21.04 -17.74
N GLY A 833 -49.54 20.92 -18.81
CA GLY A 833 -49.39 21.92 -19.86
C GLY A 833 -49.41 21.29 -21.26
N ASN A 834 -50.53 20.67 -21.62
CA ASN A 834 -51.17 20.64 -22.96
C ASN A 834 -51.59 19.24 -23.47
N ASP A 835 -52.90 18.99 -23.31
CA ASP A 835 -53.85 18.13 -24.06
C ASP A 835 -53.33 17.41 -25.33
N ASP A 836 -53.63 16.10 -25.42
CA ASP A 836 -54.40 15.53 -26.52
C ASP A 836 -54.79 14.07 -26.21
N GLY A 837 -56.08 13.86 -25.91
CA GLY A 837 -56.63 12.52 -25.69
C GLY A 837 -56.59 11.61 -26.92
N ALA A 838 -56.15 10.36 -26.76
CA ALA A 838 -56.59 9.24 -27.59
C ALA A 838 -56.28 7.85 -26.98
N SER A 839 -57.37 7.12 -26.71
CA SER A 839 -57.56 5.66 -26.83
C SER A 839 -56.60 4.67 -26.14
N ASP A 840 -57.13 4.09 -25.06
CA ASP A 840 -57.19 2.65 -24.76
C ASP A 840 -57.12 1.74 -26.01
N GLU A 841 -56.06 0.95 -26.13
CA GLU A 841 -56.12 -0.47 -26.55
C GLU A 841 -54.99 -1.25 -25.87
N GLY A 842 -55.36 -2.21 -25.00
CA GLY A 842 -54.44 -3.24 -24.52
C GLY A 842 -54.21 -4.34 -25.55
N ASN A 843 -53.07 -5.03 -25.47
CA ASN A 843 -52.95 -6.50 -25.42
C ASN A 843 -51.49 -6.93 -25.51
N ALA A 844 -51.23 -8.07 -24.88
CA ALA A 844 -49.99 -8.80 -24.69
C ALA A 844 -49.19 -9.16 -25.95
N GLY A 845 -47.88 -9.38 -25.73
CA GLY A 845 -47.25 -10.65 -26.10
C GLY A 845 -46.11 -10.60 -27.12
N ALA A 846 -44.96 -11.08 -26.64
CA ALA A 846 -43.95 -11.88 -27.36
C ALA A 846 -42.98 -11.18 -28.34
N SER A 847 -41.69 -11.30 -27.97
CA SER A 847 -40.53 -11.68 -28.80
C SER A 847 -40.64 -11.52 -30.32
N ASP A 848 -39.71 -10.77 -30.92
CA ASP A 848 -38.76 -11.37 -31.88
C ASP A 848 -37.55 -10.46 -32.10
N GLU A 849 -36.41 -11.11 -32.34
CA GLU A 849 -35.17 -10.51 -32.82
C GLU A 849 -35.33 -9.98 -34.24
N GLY A 850 -34.55 -8.96 -34.59
CA GLY A 850 -34.60 -8.38 -35.93
C GLY A 850 -33.48 -7.38 -36.19
N ASN A 851 -32.29 -7.93 -36.45
CA ASN A 851 -31.15 -7.27 -37.07
C ASN A 851 -31.53 -6.39 -38.28
N ALA A 852 -31.02 -5.16 -38.34
CA ALA A 852 -30.82 -4.41 -39.59
C ALA A 852 -29.81 -3.27 -39.41
N GLU A 853 -28.63 -3.47 -39.98
CA GLU A 853 -27.73 -2.39 -40.41
C GLU A 853 -28.42 -1.45 -41.42
N ALA A 854 -28.09 -0.16 -41.35
CA ALA A 854 -27.72 0.65 -42.52
C ALA A 854 -27.24 2.05 -42.10
N ASP A 855 -25.93 2.26 -42.25
CA ASP A 855 -25.27 3.36 -42.97
C ASP A 855 -26.06 4.65 -43.24
N GLY A 856 -25.47 5.80 -42.89
CA GLY A 856 -25.88 7.08 -43.43
C GLY A 856 -25.29 8.33 -42.79
N GLY A 857 -24.09 8.72 -43.23
CA GLY A 857 -23.89 10.10 -43.72
C GLY A 857 -23.37 11.18 -42.76
N ALA A 858 -22.20 11.69 -43.13
CA ALA A 858 -21.48 12.83 -42.58
C ALA A 858 -22.14 14.22 -42.81
N ASP A 859 -21.91 15.15 -41.89
CA ASP A 859 -21.47 16.57 -42.04
C ASP A 859 -21.39 17.14 -40.60
N GLY A 860 -20.33 17.78 -40.10
CA GLY A 860 -19.62 18.94 -40.63
C GLY A 860 -20.02 20.18 -39.81
N GLY A 861 -19.10 20.74 -39.00
CA GLY A 861 -19.39 21.99 -38.28
C GLY A 861 -18.39 22.41 -37.20
N GLU A 862 -17.22 22.88 -37.63
CA GLU A 862 -16.27 23.65 -36.82
C GLU A 862 -16.91 24.93 -36.24
N GLY A 863 -16.53 25.30 -35.02
CA GLY A 863 -16.93 26.55 -34.38
C GLY A 863 -15.91 26.99 -33.32
N ALA A 864 -14.73 27.42 -33.76
CA ALA A 864 -13.75 28.10 -32.92
C ALA A 864 -14.22 29.53 -32.59
N SER A 865 -14.05 29.96 -31.33
CA SER A 865 -14.15 31.36 -30.91
C SER A 865 -13.08 31.64 -29.86
N ALA A 866 -12.00 32.26 -30.32
CA ALA A 866 -11.02 32.95 -29.49
C ALA A 866 -11.55 34.33 -29.05
N GLY A 867 -11.24 34.73 -27.82
CA GLY A 867 -11.41 36.09 -27.32
C GLY A 867 -10.46 36.34 -26.16
N ALA A 868 -9.36 37.03 -26.45
CA ALA A 868 -8.39 37.53 -25.47
C ALA A 868 -8.49 39.06 -25.37
N ASP A 869 -8.42 39.59 -24.14
CA ASP A 869 -7.90 40.91 -23.69
C ASP A 869 -8.15 40.96 -22.17
N GLY A 870 -7.29 41.39 -21.24
CA GLY A 870 -6.05 42.15 -21.27
C GLY A 870 -6.05 43.16 -20.12
N GLY A 871 -5.01 43.17 -19.26
CA GLY A 871 -4.50 44.40 -18.61
C GLY A 871 -4.63 44.60 -17.09
N ASP A 872 -3.51 44.35 -16.39
CA ASP A 872 -2.77 45.20 -15.42
C ASP A 872 -3.47 46.05 -14.33
N ALA A 873 -2.99 45.94 -13.07
CA ALA A 873 -2.09 46.95 -12.44
C ALA A 873 -1.82 46.71 -10.93
N GLU A 874 -0.66 47.21 -10.50
CA GLU A 874 0.15 46.95 -9.30
C GLU A 874 -0.24 47.65 -7.97
N ALA A 875 0.56 47.27 -6.94
CA ALA A 875 1.14 48.06 -5.82
C ALA A 875 0.46 47.90 -4.44
N ALA A 876 1.13 47.94 -3.28
CA ALA A 876 2.52 47.89 -2.79
C ALA A 876 2.47 47.99 -1.24
N ASP A 877 3.63 47.78 -0.56
CA ASP A 877 4.00 48.27 0.81
C ASP A 877 3.40 47.55 2.02
N ASP A 878 4.02 47.37 3.20
CA ASP A 878 5.38 47.47 3.78
C ASP A 878 5.24 47.15 5.29
N GLY A 879 6.24 46.47 5.87
CA GLY A 879 6.69 46.67 7.25
C GLY A 879 5.86 46.04 8.38
N GLY A 880 6.43 45.48 9.45
CA GLY A 880 7.79 45.52 9.94
C GLY A 880 7.87 44.91 11.35
N GLU A 881 9.11 44.57 11.70
CA GLU A 881 9.67 43.90 12.88
C GLU A 881 9.09 44.19 14.29
N GLY A 882 9.26 43.20 15.18
CA GLY A 882 9.12 43.37 16.62
C GLY A 882 9.68 42.21 17.45
N ALA A 883 11.01 42.13 17.58
CA ALA A 883 11.70 41.23 18.50
C ALA A 883 11.63 41.71 19.97
N SER A 884 11.53 40.80 20.94
CA SER A 884 12.06 40.98 22.30
C SER A 884 12.11 39.67 23.09
N ALA A 885 13.29 39.41 23.66
CA ALA A 885 13.70 38.24 24.44
C ALA A 885 13.40 38.34 25.96
N GLY A 886 13.58 37.21 26.67
CA GLY A 886 13.87 37.12 28.12
C GLY A 886 13.11 35.98 28.82
N ALA A 887 13.65 34.77 28.92
CA ALA A 887 14.63 34.28 29.89
C ALA A 887 14.06 33.87 31.27
N ASP A 888 14.00 32.54 31.45
CA ASP A 888 14.53 31.74 32.56
C ASP A 888 13.84 31.70 33.94
N GLY A 889 13.72 30.48 34.50
CA GLY A 889 13.28 30.22 35.87
C GLY A 889 12.61 28.85 36.09
N GLY A 890 13.40 27.78 36.17
CA GLY A 890 12.91 26.45 36.56
C GLY A 890 12.71 26.27 38.07
N ALA A 891 11.87 25.29 38.45
CA ALA A 891 12.07 24.36 39.57
C ALA A 891 10.97 23.29 39.62
N SER A 892 11.43 22.04 39.74
CA SER A 892 10.81 20.77 40.11
C SER A 892 9.71 20.80 41.19
N ASP A 893 8.69 19.91 41.09
CA ASP A 893 8.67 18.64 41.83
C ASP A 893 7.54 17.68 41.36
N SER A 894 7.79 16.40 41.57
CA SER A 894 7.04 15.15 41.33
C SER A 894 5.54 15.12 41.67
N ASP A 895 4.71 14.34 40.95
CA ASP A 895 4.44 12.91 41.28
C ASP A 895 3.38 12.27 40.33
N ALA A 896 3.69 11.03 39.92
CA ALA A 896 2.87 9.89 39.50
C ALA A 896 1.56 10.03 38.68
N GLY A 897 1.62 9.47 37.46
CA GLY A 897 0.76 8.34 37.06
C GLY A 897 -0.38 8.65 36.08
N ASP A 898 -0.21 8.27 34.81
CA ASP A 898 -0.89 7.14 34.13
C ASP A 898 -0.62 7.29 32.62
N ASP A 899 0.37 6.56 32.11
CA ASP A 899 0.72 6.57 30.68
C ASP A 899 -0.37 5.83 29.91
N SER A 900 -1.26 6.61 29.27
CA SER A 900 -2.20 6.15 28.25
C SER A 900 -2.02 7.01 27.00
N ASP A 901 -0.83 6.93 26.39
CA ASP A 901 -0.60 7.50 25.06
C ASP A 901 -1.22 6.56 24.00
N GLY A 902 -2.54 6.68 23.86
CA GLY A 902 -3.26 6.32 22.64
C GLY A 902 -2.96 7.39 21.59
N GLY A 903 -1.81 7.25 20.92
CA GLY A 903 -1.46 8.09 19.78
C GLY A 903 -2.35 7.74 18.60
N ASP A 904 -3.43 8.49 18.43
CA ASP A 904 -4.22 8.54 17.21
C ASP A 904 -3.32 8.95 16.04
N ASP A 905 -2.80 7.94 15.35
CA ASP A 905 -2.53 8.04 13.93
C ASP A 905 -3.78 8.62 13.24
N LEU A 906 -3.60 9.37 12.15
CA LEU A 906 -4.66 9.71 11.18
C LEU A 906 -5.67 8.56 11.06
N PRO A 907 -6.96 8.75 10.69
CA PRO A 907 -7.74 7.64 10.17
C PRO A 907 -6.99 7.03 8.97
N ARG A 908 -6.10 6.10 9.28
CA ARG A 908 -5.32 5.28 8.39
C ARG A 908 -6.25 4.11 8.16
N THR A 909 -7.05 4.23 7.12
CA THR A 909 -7.68 3.06 6.51
C THR A 909 -6.65 2.20 5.75
N GLY A 910 -5.36 2.62 5.68
CA GLY A 910 -4.24 1.82 5.19
C GLY A 910 -3.27 1.41 6.29
N VAL A 911 -3.02 0.11 6.44
CA VAL A 911 -2.08 -0.42 7.42
C VAL A 911 -0.63 -0.13 7.06
N ASP A 912 0.21 -0.07 8.09
CA ASP A 912 1.66 -0.25 8.02
C ASP A 912 1.99 -1.55 7.22
N PRO A 913 2.93 -1.52 6.25
CA PRO A 913 3.33 -2.70 5.46
C PRO A 913 3.77 -3.91 6.31
N THR A 914 4.05 -3.73 7.60
CA THR A 914 4.30 -4.83 8.55
C THR A 914 3.08 -5.72 8.83
N LEU A 915 1.83 -5.25 8.70
CA LEU A 915 0.64 -6.08 8.93
C LEU A 915 0.29 -6.97 7.72
N MET A 916 0.71 -6.61 6.51
CA MET A 916 0.54 -7.44 5.29
C MET A 916 1.13 -8.85 5.47
N MET A 917 2.24 -8.99 6.20
CA MET A 917 2.86 -10.29 6.48
C MET A 917 2.07 -11.17 7.46
N ALA A 918 1.35 -10.58 8.41
CA ALA A 918 0.62 -11.32 9.44
C ALA A 918 -0.70 -11.93 8.91
N ILE A 919 -1.40 -11.21 8.03
CA ILE A 919 -2.66 -11.67 7.41
C ILE A 919 -2.36 -12.76 6.37
N ALA A 920 -1.27 -12.62 5.59
CA ALA A 920 -0.80 -13.67 4.69
C ALA A 920 -0.46 -14.97 5.45
N ALA A 921 0.19 -14.88 6.62
CA ALA A 921 0.50 -16.04 7.45
C ALA A 921 -0.76 -16.80 7.95
N GLY A 922 -1.85 -16.09 8.26
CA GLY A 922 -3.12 -16.69 8.68
C GLY A 922 -3.83 -17.48 7.58
N LEU A 923 -3.82 -16.98 6.34
CA LEU A 923 -4.43 -17.64 5.18
C LEU A 923 -3.57 -18.82 4.65
N ILE A 924 -2.24 -18.72 4.76
CA ILE A 924 -1.28 -19.79 4.41
C ILE A 924 -1.53 -21.07 5.22
N VAL A 925 -1.83 -20.95 6.52
CA VAL A 925 -2.06 -22.13 7.38
C VAL A 925 -3.35 -22.87 7.01
N ILE A 926 -4.38 -22.16 6.54
CA ILE A 926 -5.67 -22.76 6.16
C ILE A 926 -5.59 -23.39 4.76
N GLY A 927 -4.95 -22.70 3.80
CA GLY A 927 -4.72 -23.22 2.44
C GLY A 927 -3.85 -24.46 2.41
N ALA A 928 -2.72 -24.46 3.13
CA ALA A 928 -1.82 -25.62 3.23
C ALA A 928 -2.50 -26.83 3.92
N SER A 929 -3.37 -26.57 4.91
CA SER A 929 -4.15 -27.61 5.60
C SER A 929 -5.16 -28.30 4.68
N ILE A 930 -5.79 -27.56 3.76
CA ILE A 930 -6.74 -28.11 2.78
C ILE A 930 -5.99 -28.93 1.70
N MET A 931 -4.84 -28.46 1.21
CA MET A 931 -3.99 -29.22 0.27
C MET A 931 -3.49 -30.54 0.88
N LEU A 932 -3.02 -30.54 2.13
CA LEU A 932 -2.55 -31.75 2.83
C LEU A 932 -3.65 -32.80 3.01
N ILE A 933 -4.90 -32.37 3.21
CA ILE A 933 -6.07 -33.26 3.35
C ILE A 933 -6.45 -33.89 2.00
N VAL A 934 -6.34 -33.15 0.89
CA VAL A 934 -6.57 -33.68 -0.47
C VAL A 934 -5.46 -34.67 -0.88
N ARG A 935 -4.20 -34.39 -0.51
CA ARG A 935 -3.05 -35.27 -0.80
C ARG A 935 -3.12 -36.62 -0.05
N ARG A 936 -3.60 -36.65 1.20
CA ARG A 936 -3.83 -37.90 1.96
C ARG A 936 -4.95 -38.77 1.43
N ARG A 937 -5.98 -38.21 0.76
CA ARG A 937 -7.07 -38.99 0.16
C ARG A 937 -6.70 -39.64 -1.16
N ARG A 938 -5.76 -39.09 -1.94
CA ARG A 938 -5.27 -39.70 -3.19
C ARG A 938 -4.29 -40.86 -2.96
N LEU A 939 -3.50 -40.83 -1.89
CA LEU A 939 -2.54 -41.90 -1.56
C LEU A 939 -3.16 -43.13 -0.85
N GLY A 940 -4.39 -43.01 -0.33
CA GLY A 940 -5.12 -44.13 0.30
C GLY A 940 -5.92 -45.02 -0.66
N GLY A 941 -5.90 -44.73 -1.96
CA GLY A 941 -6.68 -45.44 -3.00
C GLY A 941 -5.93 -46.54 -3.75
N GLN A 942 -4.67 -46.81 -3.41
CA GLN A 942 -3.90 -47.93 -3.95
C GLN A 942 -3.25 -48.73 -2.80
N LEU A 943 -4.08 -49.53 -2.12
CA LEU A 943 -3.70 -50.76 -1.44
C LEU A 943 -4.79 -51.82 -1.66
#